data_AF-A0A7K3HI01-F1
#
_entry.id   AF-A0A7K3HI01-F1
#
_cell.length_a   1.000
_cell.length_b   1.000
_cell.length_c   1.000
_cell.angle_alpha   90.00
_cell.angle_beta   90.00
_cell.angle_gamma   90.00
#
_symmetry.space_group_name_H-M   'P 1'
#
loop_
_entity.id
_entity.type
_entity.pdbx_description
1 polymer ?
#
loop_
_entity_poly.entity_id
_entity_poly.type
_entity_poly.pdbx_seq_one_letter_code
_entity_poly.pdbx_strand_id
1 'polypeptide(L)'
;MQERIVNTPAPGIDGLAEEILRDVGGAENIESLTHCATRLRFQLHDGGKVDQAALDALDGVMGTVPQSGDRFQIVIGGAVANVHAKIINLPSMSRSGAARPQSDAEVKAAVRAKSRGRFAWLDNFFEYLSDSFRPLLGVLLGASLIIAIASVLDALGVVDFRAEDKSATWVFVDAMWRSVLYFLPIMVAYNAAKKLQIDPWVGATVMAAVMTPNFTGMLNPDSGIPGVTCSTNATLGTQQCVADVFGLPLQLNDYGGQVFVPLLMAALLALVYKGLQRVFPENIQLVFVPFFSMLITIPVTAFLVGPLGVWAGNGIGEGLAWLNGNAPLVFAIFIPLLYPFLVPLGLHWPLNALMLQNINTIGYDFIQGPMGAWNFACFGATAGVLLLSIRHREPLMRQTATGALAAGLFGGISEPSLYGIHLRFKRIYPRMLVGCLVGGVIVGVLGGVDTEVFAFTSVLTIPVFSPVGVYLIAITAAFVTAMVLVYFSDYRTREERAQANAERDAAEAAARGGATGTDTDTDTDTDTHRETAAADDRELVTVGAAYAEATADATGPATGTASGAPTGIASGAPAAANSIALRAPVAGRVTGLDTVEDPVFSSRALGEGVGIEPADGRIVAPVDGELITVADTGHAFGIRTPHGVEVLIHIGIDTVQMQGEGFDVHVAPGRRVSSGDLLAEVDLDAVRAANHPTVTLMTVLNTADLAAVEPHTGQDVTAGDLVVTVRR
;
A
#
# COMPACT_ATOMS: atom_id res chain seq x y z
N MET A 1 3.37 30.06 -63.72
CA MET A 1 4.36 29.70 -62.68
C MET A 1 3.56 29.16 -61.52
N GLN A 2 3.57 27.84 -61.30
CA GLN A 2 2.70 27.19 -60.31
C GLN A 2 3.41 27.14 -58.95
N GLU A 3 2.81 27.72 -57.92
CA GLU A 3 3.23 27.47 -56.55
C GLU A 3 2.73 26.09 -56.11
N ARG A 4 3.61 25.31 -55.46
CA ARG A 4 3.25 24.02 -54.89
C ARG A 4 2.57 24.25 -53.55
N ILE A 5 1.25 24.12 -53.52
CA ILE A 5 0.55 23.81 -52.28
C ILE A 5 0.98 22.39 -51.88
N VAL A 6 1.78 22.30 -50.82
CA VAL A 6 2.17 21.01 -50.22
C VAL A 6 0.98 20.51 -49.41
N ASN A 7 0.31 19.48 -49.92
CA ASN A 7 -0.82 18.87 -49.28
C ASN A 7 -0.33 17.81 -48.27
N THR A 8 -0.10 18.23 -47.03
CA THR A 8 0.26 17.32 -45.92
C THR A 8 -0.99 16.55 -45.48
N PRO A 9 -0.93 15.22 -45.20
CA PRO A 9 -2.08 14.49 -44.68
C PRO A 9 -2.51 15.02 -43.31
N ALA A 10 -3.81 15.04 -43.04
CA ALA A 10 -4.33 15.36 -41.71
C ALA A 10 -3.77 14.37 -40.66
N PRO A 11 -3.32 14.83 -39.47
CA PRO A 11 -2.86 13.93 -38.43
C PRO A 11 -4.01 13.05 -37.92
N GLY A 12 -3.74 11.75 -37.74
CA GLY A 12 -4.63 10.91 -36.93
C GLY A 12 -4.53 11.29 -35.44
N ILE A 13 -5.39 10.70 -34.61
CA ILE A 13 -5.48 10.94 -33.14
C ILE A 13 -4.14 10.67 -32.40
N ASP A 14 -3.12 10.10 -33.06
CA ASP A 14 -1.77 9.97 -32.51
C ASP A 14 -1.00 11.30 -32.54
N GLY A 15 -1.16 12.11 -33.60
CA GLY A 15 -0.54 13.44 -33.69
C GLY A 15 -1.15 14.45 -32.71
N LEU A 16 -2.47 14.39 -32.49
CA LEU A 16 -3.19 15.29 -31.59
C LEU A 16 -2.62 15.29 -30.15
N ALA A 17 -2.16 14.14 -29.65
CA ALA A 17 -1.57 14.05 -28.31
C ALA A 17 -0.18 14.71 -28.22
N GLU A 18 0.64 14.59 -29.27
CA GLU A 18 1.96 15.23 -29.35
C GLU A 18 1.85 16.74 -29.61
N GLU A 19 0.88 17.16 -30.45
CA GLU A 19 0.58 18.55 -30.74
C GLU A 19 0.04 19.27 -29.49
N ILE A 20 -0.94 18.68 -28.78
CA ILE A 20 -1.39 19.21 -27.48
C ILE A 20 -0.22 19.33 -26.50
N LEU A 21 0.66 18.33 -26.38
CA LEU A 21 1.80 18.37 -25.46
C LEU A 21 2.80 19.49 -25.82
N ARG A 22 3.06 19.71 -27.11
CA ARG A 22 3.91 20.80 -27.60
C ARG A 22 3.29 22.16 -27.28
N ASP A 23 2.01 22.32 -27.58
CA ASP A 23 1.34 23.62 -27.58
C ASP A 23 0.87 24.07 -26.16
N VAL A 24 0.91 23.18 -25.15
CA VAL A 24 0.87 23.56 -23.72
C VAL A 24 2.25 23.88 -23.11
N GLY A 25 3.32 23.87 -23.91
CA GLY A 25 4.67 24.25 -23.49
C GLY A 25 5.59 23.09 -23.07
N GLY A 26 5.27 21.83 -23.42
CA GLY A 26 6.12 20.66 -23.16
C GLY A 26 5.72 19.84 -21.92
N ALA A 27 6.33 18.67 -21.76
CA ALA A 27 6.05 17.75 -20.65
C ALA A 27 6.53 18.31 -19.31
N GLU A 28 7.65 19.02 -19.35
CA GLU A 28 8.27 19.80 -18.29
C GLU A 28 7.44 21.01 -17.84
N ASN A 29 6.41 21.41 -18.59
CA ASN A 29 5.47 22.46 -18.17
C ASN A 29 4.21 21.92 -17.51
N ILE A 30 4.01 20.59 -17.47
CA ILE A 30 2.81 19.95 -16.91
C ILE A 30 3.12 19.44 -15.50
N GLU A 31 2.59 20.13 -14.49
CA GLU A 31 2.64 19.69 -13.10
C GLU A 31 1.68 18.50 -12.87
N SER A 32 0.45 18.60 -13.38
CA SER A 32 -0.47 17.46 -13.42
C SER A 32 -1.46 17.52 -14.58
N LEU A 33 -1.86 16.34 -15.06
CA LEU A 33 -2.83 16.19 -16.14
C LEU A 33 -3.92 15.20 -15.73
N THR A 34 -5.14 15.73 -15.56
CA THR A 34 -6.36 14.94 -15.31
C THR A 34 -7.37 15.14 -16.43
N HIS A 35 -8.49 14.41 -16.41
CA HIS A 35 -9.59 14.64 -17.34
C HIS A 35 -10.94 14.46 -16.67
N CYS A 36 -11.97 15.12 -17.20
CA CYS A 36 -13.36 14.80 -16.92
C CYS A 36 -13.98 14.06 -18.11
N ALA A 37 -15.31 14.09 -18.25
CA ALA A 37 -16.03 13.43 -19.35
C ALA A 37 -15.78 14.06 -20.74
N THR A 38 -15.38 15.34 -20.82
CA THR A 38 -15.21 16.05 -22.10
C THR A 38 -14.01 16.98 -22.18
N ARG A 39 -13.21 17.13 -21.10
CA ARG A 39 -12.09 18.08 -21.04
C ARG A 39 -10.85 17.50 -20.39
N LEU A 40 -9.70 17.75 -21.00
CA LEU A 40 -8.41 17.65 -20.33
C LEU A 40 -8.28 18.82 -19.34
N ARG A 41 -7.65 18.58 -18.21
CA ARG A 41 -7.38 19.57 -17.16
C ARG A 41 -5.89 19.51 -16.85
N PHE A 42 -5.19 20.55 -17.30
CA PHE A 42 -3.79 20.77 -17.01
C PHE A 42 -3.68 21.68 -15.79
N GLN A 43 -2.87 21.26 -14.84
CA GLN A 43 -2.14 22.15 -13.95
C GLN A 43 -0.76 22.30 -14.58
N LEU A 44 -0.36 23.53 -14.89
CA LEU A 44 0.91 23.85 -15.53
C LEU A 44 1.83 24.55 -14.53
N HIS A 45 3.14 24.50 -14.80
CA HIS A 45 4.13 25.31 -14.07
C HIS A 45 4.17 26.76 -14.56
N ASP A 46 3.74 27.02 -15.80
CA ASP A 46 3.66 28.36 -16.40
C ASP A 46 2.56 28.34 -17.49
N GLY A 47 1.41 28.93 -17.19
CA GLY A 47 0.29 29.08 -18.11
C GLY A 47 0.56 30.07 -19.25
N GLY A 48 1.60 30.91 -19.14
CA GLY A 48 2.03 31.84 -20.18
C GLY A 48 2.73 31.17 -21.37
N LYS A 49 3.17 29.92 -21.22
CA LYS A 49 3.76 29.11 -22.31
C LYS A 49 2.72 28.43 -23.22
N VAL A 50 1.43 28.55 -22.91
CA VAL A 50 0.36 27.89 -23.69
C VAL A 50 0.07 28.69 -24.95
N ASP A 51 0.27 28.08 -26.13
CA ASP A 51 -0.23 28.63 -27.39
C ASP A 51 -1.71 28.29 -27.55
N GLN A 52 -2.55 29.11 -26.93
CA GLN A 52 -4.00 28.94 -26.98
C GLN A 52 -4.55 28.96 -28.42
N ALA A 53 -3.96 29.77 -29.31
CA ALA A 53 -4.43 29.92 -30.68
C ALA A 53 -4.07 28.70 -31.55
N ALA A 54 -2.90 28.09 -31.31
CA ALA A 54 -2.55 26.81 -31.92
C ALA A 54 -3.50 25.69 -31.43
N LEU A 55 -3.72 25.59 -30.11
CA LEU A 55 -4.60 24.58 -29.53
C LEU A 55 -6.04 24.66 -30.03
N ASP A 56 -6.63 25.86 -30.13
CA ASP A 56 -7.98 26.06 -30.69
C ASP A 56 -8.09 25.72 -32.19
N ALA A 57 -6.95 25.60 -32.91
CA ALA A 57 -6.89 25.25 -34.32
C ALA A 57 -6.64 23.74 -34.60
N LEU A 58 -6.39 22.93 -33.56
CA LEU A 58 -6.14 21.49 -33.71
C LEU A 58 -7.43 20.71 -34.01
N ASP A 59 -7.41 19.84 -35.02
CA ASP A 59 -8.55 18.99 -35.35
C ASP A 59 -8.79 17.96 -34.23
N GLY A 60 -9.98 18.01 -33.62
CA GLY A 60 -10.31 17.28 -32.38
C GLY A 60 -10.29 18.11 -31.10
N VAL A 61 -9.81 19.37 -31.13
CA VAL A 61 -10.05 20.35 -30.06
C VAL A 61 -11.33 21.14 -30.37
N MET A 62 -12.29 21.09 -29.46
CA MET A 62 -13.57 21.83 -29.53
C MET A 62 -13.48 23.23 -28.91
N GLY A 63 -12.32 23.59 -28.37
CA GLY A 63 -12.01 24.88 -27.77
C GLY A 63 -11.23 24.73 -26.47
N THR A 64 -10.54 25.80 -26.09
CA THR A 64 -9.74 25.92 -24.88
C THR A 64 -10.39 26.87 -23.87
N VAL A 65 -10.08 26.66 -22.59
CA VAL A 65 -10.58 27.48 -21.49
C VAL A 65 -9.44 27.72 -20.49
N PRO A 66 -8.74 28.87 -20.56
CA PRO A 66 -7.89 29.30 -19.46
C PRO A 66 -8.74 29.46 -18.18
N GLN A 67 -8.16 29.09 -17.04
CA GLN A 67 -8.73 29.28 -15.71
C GLN A 67 -7.88 30.31 -14.94
N SER A 68 -8.22 30.59 -13.68
CA SER A 68 -7.35 31.39 -12.82
C SER A 68 -6.12 30.60 -12.36
N GLY A 69 -4.96 31.26 -12.39
CA GLY A 69 -3.65 30.65 -12.21
C GLY A 69 -3.22 29.84 -13.43
N ASP A 70 -2.23 28.97 -13.28
CA ASP A 70 -1.64 28.14 -14.33
C ASP A 70 -2.49 26.91 -14.70
N ARG A 71 -3.81 27.03 -14.50
CA ARG A 71 -4.79 26.00 -14.83
C ARG A 71 -5.34 26.23 -16.22
N PHE A 72 -5.22 25.21 -17.07
CA PHE A 72 -5.68 25.27 -18.45
C PHE A 72 -6.56 24.06 -18.77
N GLN A 73 -7.69 24.28 -19.46
CA GLN A 73 -8.56 23.19 -19.91
C GLN A 73 -8.66 23.16 -21.42
N ILE A 74 -8.60 21.95 -21.98
CA ILE A 74 -8.82 21.72 -23.41
C ILE A 74 -10.07 20.85 -23.56
N VAL A 75 -11.07 21.35 -24.28
CA VAL A 75 -12.31 20.63 -24.56
C VAL A 75 -12.08 19.72 -25.76
N ILE A 76 -12.15 18.41 -25.54
CA ILE A 76 -11.94 17.36 -26.56
C ILE A 76 -13.26 16.65 -26.89
N GLY A 77 -14.25 16.70 -25.99
CA GLY A 77 -15.47 15.90 -26.11
C GLY A 77 -15.23 14.43 -25.76
N GLY A 78 -15.97 13.53 -26.39
CA GLY A 78 -16.03 12.10 -26.00
C GLY A 78 -14.71 11.33 -26.13
N ALA A 79 -13.75 11.82 -26.92
CA ALA A 79 -12.43 11.20 -27.09
C ALA A 79 -11.46 11.46 -25.93
N VAL A 80 -11.83 12.29 -24.95
CA VAL A 80 -10.89 12.86 -23.97
C VAL A 80 -10.11 11.82 -23.16
N ALA A 81 -10.72 10.70 -22.79
CA ALA A 81 -10.04 9.63 -22.04
C ALA A 81 -8.96 8.94 -22.89
N ASN A 82 -9.21 8.78 -24.20
CA ASN A 82 -8.23 8.23 -25.14
C ASN A 82 -7.06 9.21 -25.34
N VAL A 83 -7.33 10.51 -25.49
CA VAL A 83 -6.29 11.54 -25.65
C VAL A 83 -5.45 11.69 -24.37
N HIS A 84 -6.07 11.71 -23.19
CA HIS A 84 -5.38 11.71 -21.90
C HIS A 84 -4.43 10.51 -21.75
N ALA A 85 -4.94 9.31 -22.01
CA ALA A 85 -4.14 8.08 -21.95
C ALA A 85 -2.98 8.11 -22.95
N LYS A 86 -3.15 8.69 -24.14
CA LYS A 86 -2.04 8.86 -25.10
C LYS A 86 -0.98 9.83 -24.58
N ILE A 87 -1.37 11.02 -24.12
CA ILE A 87 -0.43 12.04 -23.63
C ILE A 87 0.46 11.46 -22.52
N ILE A 88 -0.13 10.83 -21.49
CA ILE A 88 0.64 10.24 -20.37
C ILE A 88 1.60 9.13 -20.82
N ASN A 89 1.28 8.39 -21.89
CA ASN A 89 2.14 7.33 -22.42
C ASN A 89 3.20 7.85 -23.42
N LEU A 90 3.33 9.16 -23.65
CA LEU A 90 4.38 9.69 -24.53
C LEU A 90 5.79 9.53 -23.93
N PRO A 91 6.82 9.19 -24.73
CA PRO A 91 8.20 9.00 -24.24
C PRO A 91 8.86 10.25 -23.63
N SER A 92 8.26 11.42 -23.76
CA SER A 92 8.62 12.69 -23.12
C SER A 92 8.09 12.76 -21.67
N MET A 93 6.82 12.42 -21.46
CA MET A 93 6.19 12.37 -20.12
C MET A 93 6.85 11.36 -19.17
N SER A 94 7.49 10.31 -19.72
CA SER A 94 8.26 9.34 -18.93
C SER A 94 9.68 9.80 -18.55
N ARG A 95 10.13 10.98 -19.01
CA ARG A 95 11.52 11.47 -18.84
C ARG A 95 11.65 12.76 -18.02
N SER A 96 10.56 13.39 -17.61
CA SER A 96 10.57 14.63 -16.81
C SER A 96 10.87 14.44 -15.32
N GLY A 97 11.13 13.21 -14.85
CA GLY A 97 11.61 12.93 -13.51
C GLY A 97 13.13 12.69 -13.47
N ALA A 98 13.85 13.43 -12.61
CA ALA A 98 15.27 13.21 -12.35
C ALA A 98 15.55 11.77 -11.88
N ALA A 99 16.76 11.26 -12.13
CA ALA A 99 17.14 9.87 -11.93
C ALA A 99 17.00 9.40 -10.46
N ARG A 100 15.83 8.88 -10.10
CA ARG A 100 15.58 8.21 -8.82
C ARG A 100 16.45 6.94 -8.70
N PRO A 101 16.97 6.63 -7.50
CA PRO A 101 17.37 5.27 -7.17
C PRO A 101 16.18 4.34 -7.42
N GLN A 102 16.38 3.24 -8.15
CA GLN A 102 15.27 2.35 -8.53
C GLN A 102 14.55 1.84 -7.29
N SER A 103 13.25 2.12 -7.20
CA SER A 103 12.39 1.59 -6.15
C SER A 103 12.29 0.07 -6.25
N ASP A 104 11.94 -0.60 -5.16
CA ASP A 104 11.66 -2.04 -5.16
C ASP A 104 10.61 -2.43 -6.21
N ALA A 105 9.66 -1.54 -6.55
CA ALA A 105 8.68 -1.76 -7.60
C ALA A 105 9.30 -1.73 -9.02
N GLU A 106 10.23 -0.82 -9.28
CA GLU A 106 10.95 -0.70 -10.55
C GLU A 106 12.00 -1.81 -10.71
N VAL A 107 12.68 -2.20 -9.64
CA VAL A 107 13.57 -3.39 -9.63
C VAL A 107 12.75 -4.66 -9.91
N LYS A 108 11.56 -4.81 -9.30
CA LYS A 108 10.62 -5.91 -9.61
C LYS A 108 10.20 -5.90 -11.09
N ALA A 109 9.88 -4.73 -11.65
CA ALA A 109 9.53 -4.60 -13.07
C ALA A 109 10.70 -4.95 -14.00
N ALA A 110 11.91 -4.46 -13.71
CA ALA A 110 13.11 -4.71 -14.51
C ALA A 110 13.56 -6.18 -14.48
N VAL A 111 13.44 -6.85 -13.32
CA VAL A 111 13.73 -8.29 -13.20
C VAL A 111 12.70 -9.12 -13.98
N ARG A 112 11.41 -8.77 -13.91
CA ARG A 112 10.35 -9.42 -14.70
C ARG A 112 10.54 -9.22 -16.20
N ALA A 113 10.92 -8.02 -16.64
CA ALA A 113 11.24 -7.74 -18.04
C ALA A 113 12.44 -8.56 -18.56
N LYS A 114 13.44 -8.83 -17.71
CA LYS A 114 14.59 -9.71 -18.01
C LYS A 114 14.28 -11.20 -17.94
N SER A 115 13.13 -11.61 -17.39
CA SER A 115 12.72 -13.01 -17.23
C SER A 115 11.53 -13.42 -18.10
N ARG A 116 11.27 -12.70 -19.21
CA ARG A 116 10.33 -13.14 -20.24
C ARG A 116 10.66 -14.56 -20.67
N GLY A 117 9.69 -15.46 -20.53
CA GLY A 117 9.82 -16.86 -20.84
C GLY A 117 9.91 -17.12 -22.34
N ARG A 118 9.97 -18.39 -22.73
CA ARG A 118 10.05 -18.80 -24.15
C ARG A 118 8.75 -18.53 -24.93
N PHE A 119 7.70 -18.02 -24.28
CA PHE A 119 6.36 -17.88 -24.84
C PHE A 119 5.71 -16.56 -24.37
N ALA A 120 5.77 -15.52 -25.20
CA ALA A 120 5.29 -14.18 -24.85
C ALA A 120 3.79 -14.11 -24.45
N TRP A 121 2.95 -15.02 -24.93
CA TRP A 121 1.53 -15.08 -24.53
C TRP A 121 1.35 -15.50 -23.06
N LEU A 122 2.22 -16.40 -22.58
CA LEU A 122 2.22 -16.89 -21.21
C LEU A 122 2.75 -15.81 -20.26
N ASP A 123 3.79 -15.08 -20.67
CA ASP A 123 4.29 -13.91 -19.95
C ASP A 123 3.20 -12.84 -19.79
N ASN A 124 2.50 -12.50 -20.87
CA ASN A 124 1.40 -11.51 -20.85
C ASN A 124 0.23 -11.96 -19.95
N PHE A 125 -0.11 -13.26 -19.96
CA PHE A 125 -1.14 -13.82 -19.07
C PHE A 125 -0.73 -13.72 -17.60
N PHE A 126 0.53 -14.03 -17.27
CA PHE A 126 1.06 -13.93 -15.91
C PHE A 126 1.25 -12.49 -15.45
N GLU A 127 1.60 -11.57 -16.34
CA GLU A 127 1.63 -10.13 -16.05
C GLU A 127 0.23 -9.60 -15.74
N TYR A 128 -0.76 -9.97 -16.55
CA TYR A 128 -2.19 -9.67 -16.32
C TYR A 128 -2.69 -10.20 -14.97
N LEU A 129 -2.41 -11.47 -14.67
CA LEU A 129 -2.74 -12.10 -13.39
C LEU A 129 -2.07 -11.36 -12.22
N SER A 130 -0.75 -11.12 -12.28
CA SER A 130 -0.03 -10.48 -11.19
C SER A 130 -0.44 -9.02 -10.96
N ASP A 131 -0.73 -8.26 -12.01
CA ASP A 131 -1.15 -6.86 -11.89
C ASP A 131 -2.61 -6.73 -11.40
N SER A 132 -3.45 -7.75 -11.63
CA SER A 132 -4.81 -7.80 -11.06
C SER A 132 -4.81 -7.95 -9.54
N PHE A 133 -3.78 -8.61 -8.97
CA PHE A 133 -3.65 -8.87 -7.53
C PHE A 133 -2.78 -7.86 -6.78
N ARG A 134 -1.74 -7.27 -7.39
CA ARG A 134 -0.78 -6.40 -6.69
C ARG A 134 -1.44 -5.25 -5.89
N PRO A 135 -2.46 -4.53 -6.38
CA PRO A 135 -3.10 -3.46 -5.61
C PRO A 135 -3.86 -3.95 -4.37
N LEU A 136 -4.14 -5.25 -4.26
CA LEU A 136 -4.94 -5.83 -3.18
C LEU A 136 -4.10 -6.32 -2.00
N LEU A 137 -2.77 -6.34 -2.11
CA LEU A 137 -1.87 -6.91 -1.09
C LEU A 137 -2.06 -6.27 0.29
N GLY A 138 -2.22 -4.95 0.36
CA GLY A 138 -2.41 -4.23 1.63
C GLY A 138 -3.73 -4.55 2.33
N VAL A 139 -4.83 -4.62 1.58
CA VAL A 139 -6.16 -4.95 2.14
C VAL A 139 -6.26 -6.43 2.51
N LEU A 140 -5.66 -7.32 1.72
CA LEU A 140 -5.59 -8.76 2.02
C LEU A 140 -4.78 -9.01 3.30
N LEU A 141 -3.65 -8.31 3.48
CA LEU A 141 -2.87 -8.34 4.71
C LEU A 141 -3.70 -7.86 5.91
N GLY A 142 -4.36 -6.70 5.80
CA GLY A 142 -5.19 -6.14 6.88
C GLY A 142 -6.30 -7.09 7.33
N ALA A 143 -7.07 -7.64 6.39
CA ALA A 143 -8.08 -8.66 6.67
C ALA A 143 -7.48 -9.93 7.31
N SER A 144 -6.30 -10.35 6.85
CA SER A 144 -5.63 -11.54 7.38
C SER A 144 -5.10 -11.39 8.82
N LEU A 145 -4.70 -10.18 9.22
CA LEU A 145 -4.29 -9.94 10.60
C LEU A 145 -5.49 -9.98 11.56
N ILE A 146 -6.66 -9.51 11.10
CA ILE A 146 -7.91 -9.60 11.87
C ILE A 146 -8.30 -11.07 12.08
N ILE A 147 -8.34 -11.89 11.01
CA ILE A 147 -8.66 -13.32 11.16
C ILE A 147 -7.57 -14.10 11.92
N ALA A 148 -6.30 -13.68 11.86
CA ALA A 148 -5.22 -14.29 12.63
C ALA A 148 -5.37 -14.02 14.13
N ILE A 149 -5.61 -12.76 14.55
CA ILE A 149 -5.86 -12.41 15.95
C ILE A 149 -7.09 -13.15 16.48
N ALA A 150 -8.17 -13.17 15.68
CA ALA A 150 -9.36 -13.98 15.94
C ALA A 150 -9.01 -15.46 16.18
N SER A 151 -8.29 -16.10 15.26
CA SER A 151 -7.94 -17.52 15.37
C SER A 151 -6.98 -17.83 16.53
N VAL A 152 -6.20 -16.86 17.00
CA VAL A 152 -5.40 -17.00 18.25
C VAL A 152 -6.31 -16.98 19.47
N LEU A 153 -7.32 -16.11 19.51
CA LEU A 153 -8.32 -16.09 20.59
C LEU A 153 -9.17 -17.38 20.62
N ASP A 154 -9.45 -17.97 19.44
CA ASP A 154 -10.03 -19.32 19.26
C ASP A 154 -9.17 -20.39 19.93
N ALA A 155 -7.89 -20.46 19.54
CA ALA A 155 -6.95 -21.45 20.05
C ALA A 155 -6.62 -21.31 21.55
N LEU A 156 -6.80 -20.11 22.13
CA LEU A 156 -6.68 -19.85 23.56
C LEU A 156 -7.97 -20.16 24.35
N GLY A 157 -9.06 -20.55 23.66
CA GLY A 157 -10.36 -20.83 24.29
C GLY A 157 -11.06 -19.59 24.85
N VAL A 158 -10.69 -18.39 24.39
CA VAL A 158 -11.31 -17.13 24.83
C VAL A 158 -12.71 -17.00 24.25
N VAL A 159 -12.88 -17.39 22.99
CA VAL A 159 -14.12 -17.36 22.20
C VAL A 159 -14.09 -18.51 21.23
N ASP A 160 -15.22 -19.16 21.01
CA ASP A 160 -15.40 -20.13 19.91
C ASP A 160 -15.68 -19.35 18.60
N PHE A 161 -14.71 -19.33 17.70
CA PHE A 161 -14.84 -18.69 16.38
C PHE A 161 -15.55 -19.56 15.34
N ARG A 162 -16.10 -20.71 15.73
CA ARG A 162 -16.79 -21.66 14.85
C ARG A 162 -18.22 -21.99 15.33
N ALA A 163 -18.59 -21.56 16.52
CA ALA A 163 -19.96 -21.58 17.03
C ALA A 163 -20.96 -21.05 15.99
N GLU A 164 -22.08 -21.75 15.82
CA GLU A 164 -23.18 -21.29 14.96
C GLU A 164 -23.93 -20.10 15.58
N ASP A 165 -23.89 -19.99 16.92
CA ASP A 165 -24.59 -19.00 17.75
C ASP A 165 -23.68 -17.88 18.27
N LYS A 166 -22.75 -17.40 17.43
CA LYS A 166 -21.87 -16.24 17.74
C LYS A 166 -22.65 -15.02 18.23
N SER A 167 -22.08 -14.35 19.24
CA SER A 167 -22.55 -13.01 19.63
C SER A 167 -22.38 -12.00 18.50
N ALA A 168 -23.20 -10.95 18.49
CA ALA A 168 -23.16 -9.90 17.47
C ALA A 168 -21.76 -9.27 17.29
N THR A 169 -20.96 -9.20 18.36
CA THR A 169 -19.56 -8.76 18.33
C THR A 169 -18.71 -9.63 17.41
N TRP A 170 -18.83 -10.96 17.51
CA TRP A 170 -18.03 -11.88 16.69
C TRP A 170 -18.55 -12.04 15.28
N VAL A 171 -19.86 -11.89 15.06
CA VAL A 171 -20.43 -11.72 13.70
C VAL A 171 -19.89 -10.44 13.04
N PHE A 172 -19.73 -9.35 13.78
CA PHE A 172 -19.12 -8.13 13.26
C PHE A 172 -17.62 -8.29 12.95
N VAL A 173 -16.84 -8.93 13.83
CA VAL A 173 -15.43 -9.28 13.54
C VAL A 173 -15.31 -10.18 12.31
N ASP A 174 -16.23 -11.13 12.12
CA ASP A 174 -16.30 -11.93 10.89
C ASP A 174 -16.53 -11.06 9.66
N ALA A 175 -17.45 -10.09 9.72
CA ALA A 175 -17.67 -9.14 8.62
C ALA A 175 -16.42 -8.29 8.31
N MET A 176 -15.63 -7.90 9.32
CA MET A 176 -14.40 -7.13 9.12
C MET A 176 -13.39 -7.88 8.24
N TRP A 177 -13.05 -9.13 8.57
CA TRP A 177 -12.09 -9.90 7.76
C TRP A 177 -12.70 -10.43 6.45
N ARG A 178 -13.99 -10.82 6.46
CA ARG A 178 -14.69 -11.28 5.25
C ARG A 178 -14.84 -10.17 4.21
N SER A 179 -14.84 -8.90 4.60
CA SER A 179 -15.00 -7.77 3.67
C SER A 179 -14.07 -7.83 2.44
N VAL A 180 -12.80 -8.24 2.63
CA VAL A 180 -11.83 -8.33 1.53
C VAL A 180 -11.93 -9.66 0.79
N LEU A 181 -12.09 -10.78 1.50
CA LEU A 181 -12.12 -12.11 0.89
C LEU A 181 -13.43 -12.39 0.15
N TYR A 182 -14.58 -11.98 0.70
CA TYR A 182 -15.88 -12.13 0.04
C TYR A 182 -15.95 -11.28 -1.23
N PHE A 183 -15.61 -9.99 -1.15
CA PHE A 183 -15.64 -9.07 -2.31
C PHE A 183 -14.37 -9.09 -3.18
N LEU A 184 -13.44 -10.02 -2.92
CA LEU A 184 -12.24 -10.25 -3.74
C LEU A 184 -12.53 -10.31 -5.26
N PRO A 185 -13.60 -10.96 -5.76
CA PRO A 185 -13.86 -11.02 -7.19
C PRO A 185 -14.12 -9.65 -7.82
N ILE A 186 -14.83 -8.77 -7.11
CA ILE A 186 -15.13 -7.40 -7.55
C ILE A 186 -13.84 -6.58 -7.61
N MET A 187 -12.99 -6.69 -6.58
CA MET A 187 -11.70 -6.00 -6.50
C MET A 187 -10.72 -6.48 -7.60
N VAL A 188 -10.67 -7.80 -7.85
CA VAL A 188 -9.87 -8.39 -8.94
C VAL A 188 -10.39 -7.95 -10.30
N ALA A 189 -11.71 -7.97 -10.52
CA ALA A 189 -12.32 -7.52 -11.78
C ALA A 189 -12.03 -6.05 -12.09
N TYR A 190 -12.05 -5.18 -11.08
CA TYR A 190 -11.65 -3.77 -11.20
C TYR A 190 -10.20 -3.64 -11.70
N ASN A 191 -9.25 -4.28 -11.01
CA ASN A 191 -7.83 -4.19 -11.37
C ASN A 191 -7.53 -4.85 -12.72
N ALA A 192 -8.20 -5.97 -13.02
CA ALA A 192 -8.07 -6.68 -14.29
C ALA A 192 -8.57 -5.83 -15.48
N ALA A 193 -9.75 -5.19 -15.34
CA ALA A 193 -10.27 -4.25 -16.32
C ALA A 193 -9.33 -3.04 -16.51
N LYS A 194 -8.80 -2.48 -15.40
CA LYS A 194 -7.79 -1.41 -15.44
C LYS A 194 -6.52 -1.83 -16.19
N LYS A 195 -5.98 -3.03 -15.93
CA LYS A 195 -4.81 -3.58 -16.62
C LYS A 195 -5.08 -3.76 -18.12
N LEU A 196 -6.29 -4.15 -18.49
CA LEU A 196 -6.71 -4.31 -19.88
C LEU A 196 -7.07 -3.00 -20.60
N GLN A 197 -6.90 -1.83 -19.96
CA GLN A 197 -7.20 -0.51 -20.51
C GLN A 197 -8.67 -0.39 -20.96
N ILE A 198 -9.58 -0.74 -20.05
CA ILE A 198 -11.03 -0.51 -20.16
C ILE A 198 -11.54 0.06 -18.82
N ASP A 199 -12.79 0.53 -18.76
CA ASP A 199 -13.37 1.10 -17.55
C ASP A 199 -13.36 0.08 -16.37
N PRO A 200 -12.60 0.35 -15.29
CA PRO A 200 -12.51 -0.54 -14.13
C PRO A 200 -13.85 -0.75 -13.42
N TRP A 201 -14.72 0.26 -13.39
CA TRP A 201 -16.01 0.20 -12.71
C TRP A 201 -17.02 -0.67 -13.46
N VAL A 202 -16.94 -0.72 -14.79
CA VAL A 202 -17.73 -1.68 -15.59
C VAL A 202 -17.33 -3.12 -15.24
N GLY A 203 -16.02 -3.40 -15.12
CA GLY A 203 -15.52 -4.70 -14.65
C GLY A 203 -16.03 -5.07 -13.26
N ALA A 204 -15.90 -4.16 -12.29
CA ALA A 204 -16.42 -4.34 -10.94
C ALA A 204 -17.94 -4.60 -10.92
N THR A 205 -18.71 -3.84 -11.71
CA THR A 205 -20.18 -3.94 -11.76
C THR A 205 -20.65 -5.28 -12.34
N VAL A 206 -19.95 -5.83 -13.34
CA VAL A 206 -20.28 -7.16 -13.90
C VAL A 206 -20.16 -8.25 -12.83
N MET A 207 -19.11 -8.25 -12.00
CA MET A 207 -19.02 -9.18 -10.87
C MET A 207 -20.02 -8.87 -9.76
N ALA A 208 -20.24 -7.59 -9.44
CA ALA A 208 -21.20 -7.19 -8.42
C ALA A 208 -22.62 -7.68 -8.73
N ALA A 209 -23.02 -7.69 -10.01
CA ALA A 209 -24.33 -8.17 -10.45
C ALA A 209 -24.62 -9.63 -10.02
N VAL A 210 -23.65 -10.53 -10.21
CA VAL A 210 -23.75 -11.95 -9.80
C VAL A 210 -23.46 -12.19 -8.30
N MET A 211 -23.25 -11.13 -7.53
CA MET A 211 -23.02 -11.17 -6.08
C MET A 211 -24.05 -10.33 -5.29
N THR A 212 -25.08 -9.80 -5.96
CA THR A 212 -26.17 -9.06 -5.30
C THR A 212 -27.02 -9.99 -4.43
N PRO A 213 -27.70 -9.48 -3.39
CA PRO A 213 -28.69 -10.25 -2.61
C PRO A 213 -29.80 -10.88 -3.47
N ASN A 214 -30.14 -10.28 -4.62
CA ASN A 214 -31.10 -10.83 -5.57
C ASN A 214 -30.55 -12.08 -6.30
N PHE A 215 -29.24 -12.12 -6.58
CA PHE A 215 -28.60 -13.30 -7.16
C PHE A 215 -28.35 -14.36 -6.09
N THR A 216 -27.72 -13.99 -4.97
CA THR A 216 -27.36 -14.95 -3.91
C THR A 216 -28.57 -15.52 -3.20
N GLY A 217 -29.69 -14.78 -3.12
CA GLY A 217 -30.96 -15.29 -2.62
C GLY A 217 -31.52 -16.48 -3.41
N MET A 218 -31.17 -16.63 -4.70
CA MET A 218 -31.56 -17.81 -5.50
C MET A 218 -30.76 -19.08 -5.15
N LEU A 219 -29.63 -18.97 -4.44
CA LEU A 219 -28.91 -20.15 -3.95
C LEU A 219 -29.58 -20.80 -2.73
N ASN A 220 -30.57 -20.13 -2.11
CA ASN A 220 -31.31 -20.71 -1.00
C ASN A 220 -32.37 -21.71 -1.52
N PRO A 221 -32.34 -22.99 -1.09
CA PRO A 221 -33.36 -23.99 -1.46
C PRO A 221 -34.77 -23.59 -1.01
N ASP A 222 -34.88 -22.84 0.10
CA ASP A 222 -36.14 -22.34 0.65
C ASP A 222 -36.49 -20.93 0.14
N SER A 223 -35.81 -20.44 -0.91
CA SER A 223 -36.04 -19.09 -1.48
C SER A 223 -37.47 -18.85 -1.96
N GLY A 224 -38.21 -19.91 -2.30
CA GLY A 224 -39.57 -19.82 -2.84
C GLY A 224 -39.67 -19.16 -4.22
N ILE A 225 -38.54 -18.92 -4.89
CA ILE A 225 -38.48 -18.23 -6.18
C ILE A 225 -38.93 -19.20 -7.30
N PRO A 226 -40.00 -18.90 -8.05
CA PRO A 226 -40.46 -19.75 -9.14
C PRO A 226 -39.37 -19.93 -10.21
N GLY A 227 -39.18 -21.18 -10.66
CA GLY A 227 -38.15 -21.52 -11.65
C GLY A 227 -36.77 -21.86 -11.05
N VAL A 228 -36.57 -21.70 -9.74
CA VAL A 228 -35.37 -22.22 -9.05
C VAL A 228 -35.62 -23.66 -8.62
N THR A 229 -34.66 -24.54 -8.91
CA THR A 229 -34.65 -25.95 -8.46
C THR A 229 -33.30 -26.28 -7.86
N CYS A 230 -33.29 -26.79 -6.63
CA CYS A 230 -32.07 -27.18 -5.93
C CYS A 230 -32.03 -28.71 -5.75
N SER A 231 -30.86 -29.29 -5.98
CA SER A 231 -30.61 -30.72 -5.80
C SER A 231 -29.33 -30.92 -5.01
N THR A 232 -29.32 -31.91 -4.11
CA THR A 232 -28.13 -32.28 -3.33
C THR A 232 -27.42 -33.43 -4.04
N ASN A 233 -26.14 -33.26 -4.35
CA ASN A 233 -25.31 -34.32 -4.90
C ASN A 233 -25.01 -35.36 -3.79
N ALA A 234 -25.64 -36.53 -3.88
CA ALA A 234 -25.52 -37.58 -2.87
C ALA A 234 -24.09 -38.14 -2.68
N THR A 235 -23.17 -37.88 -3.62
CA THR A 235 -21.77 -38.32 -3.55
C THR A 235 -20.87 -37.29 -2.87
N LEU A 236 -21.18 -36.00 -3.03
CA LEU A 236 -20.36 -34.88 -2.53
C LEU A 236 -20.96 -34.18 -1.30
N GLY A 237 -22.24 -34.44 -0.98
CA GLY A 237 -22.99 -33.70 0.05
C GLY A 237 -23.36 -32.27 -0.35
N THR A 238 -22.83 -31.76 -1.46
CA THR A 238 -23.00 -30.37 -1.91
C THR A 238 -24.38 -30.14 -2.52
N GLN A 239 -25.00 -29.03 -2.14
CA GLN A 239 -26.23 -28.54 -2.75
C GLN A 239 -25.90 -27.69 -4.00
N GLN A 240 -26.63 -27.91 -5.08
CA GLN A 240 -26.54 -27.12 -6.31
C GLN A 240 -27.92 -26.68 -6.75
N CYS A 241 -28.05 -25.39 -7.06
CA CYS A 241 -29.29 -24.77 -7.52
C CYS A 241 -29.18 -24.34 -8.99
N VAL A 242 -30.27 -24.52 -9.73
CA VAL A 242 -30.41 -24.12 -11.14
C VAL A 242 -31.68 -23.27 -11.25
N ALA A 243 -31.56 -22.08 -11.84
CA ALA A 243 -32.68 -21.21 -12.15
C ALA A 243 -33.03 -21.31 -13.64
N ASP A 244 -34.31 -21.41 -13.99
CA ASP A 244 -34.78 -21.14 -15.34
C ASP A 244 -34.83 -19.63 -15.57
N VAL A 245 -33.92 -19.13 -16.42
CA VAL A 245 -33.81 -17.72 -16.76
C VAL A 245 -33.88 -17.58 -18.29
N PHE A 246 -34.93 -16.92 -18.77
CA PHE A 246 -35.26 -16.79 -20.20
C PHE A 246 -35.50 -18.14 -20.94
N GLY A 247 -35.90 -19.21 -20.24
CA GLY A 247 -36.05 -20.54 -20.83
C GLY A 247 -34.74 -21.32 -20.93
N LEU A 248 -33.68 -20.85 -20.26
CA LEU A 248 -32.35 -21.47 -20.24
C LEU A 248 -31.96 -21.81 -18.79
N PRO A 249 -31.37 -23.00 -18.54
CA PRO A 249 -30.89 -23.37 -17.22
C PRO A 249 -29.62 -22.58 -16.86
N LEU A 250 -29.74 -21.72 -15.85
CA LEU A 250 -28.65 -20.99 -15.23
C LEU A 250 -28.17 -21.76 -13.99
N GLN A 251 -26.96 -22.33 -14.04
CA GLN A 251 -26.32 -22.88 -12.83
C GLN A 251 -25.94 -21.74 -11.89
N LEU A 252 -26.47 -21.78 -10.67
CA LEU A 252 -26.15 -20.82 -9.62
C LEU A 252 -24.91 -21.31 -8.85
N ASN A 253 -23.95 -20.42 -8.67
CA ASN A 253 -22.72 -20.67 -7.91
C ASN A 253 -22.52 -19.51 -6.92
N ASP A 254 -21.92 -19.79 -5.78
CA ASP A 254 -21.35 -18.72 -4.97
C ASP A 254 -20.07 -18.22 -5.63
N TYR A 255 -19.98 -16.91 -5.80
CA TYR A 255 -18.82 -16.24 -6.36
C TYR A 255 -17.94 -15.60 -5.29
N GLY A 256 -18.33 -15.62 -4.01
CA GLY A 256 -17.50 -15.15 -2.88
C GLY A 256 -16.10 -15.76 -2.91
N GLY A 257 -15.06 -14.92 -2.88
CA GLY A 257 -13.66 -15.37 -2.96
C GLY A 257 -13.18 -15.94 -4.30
N GLN A 258 -14.04 -16.05 -5.33
CA GLN A 258 -13.65 -16.63 -6.62
C GLN A 258 -12.70 -15.74 -7.44
N VAL A 259 -11.63 -16.36 -7.95
CA VAL A 259 -10.55 -15.66 -8.67
C VAL A 259 -10.53 -15.93 -10.17
N PHE A 260 -10.90 -17.13 -10.63
CA PHE A 260 -10.90 -17.44 -12.06
C PHE A 260 -12.00 -16.69 -12.81
N VAL A 261 -13.22 -16.63 -12.24
CA VAL A 261 -14.37 -15.94 -12.83
C VAL A 261 -14.09 -14.47 -13.17
N PRO A 262 -13.62 -13.59 -12.25
CA PRO A 262 -13.36 -12.19 -12.57
C PRO A 262 -12.25 -11.99 -13.62
N LEU A 263 -11.23 -12.86 -13.64
CA LEU A 263 -10.12 -12.77 -14.60
C LEU A 263 -10.57 -13.17 -16.01
N LEU A 264 -11.33 -14.25 -16.15
CA LEU A 264 -11.89 -14.69 -17.43
C LEU A 264 -12.96 -13.68 -17.92
N MET A 265 -13.77 -13.15 -17.01
CA MET A 265 -14.78 -12.13 -17.30
C MET A 265 -14.12 -10.85 -17.79
N ALA A 266 -13.11 -10.31 -17.10
CA ALA A 266 -12.47 -9.07 -17.51
C ALA A 266 -11.74 -9.20 -18.86
N ALA A 267 -11.18 -10.37 -19.18
CA ALA A 267 -10.63 -10.66 -20.50
C ALA A 267 -11.70 -10.64 -21.61
N LEU A 268 -12.86 -11.27 -21.38
CA LEU A 268 -14.01 -11.20 -22.28
C LEU A 268 -14.55 -9.77 -22.41
N LEU A 269 -14.73 -9.07 -21.29
CA LEU A 269 -15.19 -7.69 -21.22
C LEU A 269 -14.29 -6.78 -22.04
N ALA A 270 -12.97 -6.96 -22.02
CA ALA A 270 -12.05 -6.16 -22.84
C ALA A 270 -12.24 -6.36 -24.35
N LEU A 271 -12.65 -7.55 -24.79
CA LEU A 271 -13.02 -7.81 -26.19
C LEU A 271 -14.35 -7.11 -26.53
N VAL A 272 -15.37 -7.22 -25.67
CA VAL A 272 -16.67 -6.58 -25.85
C VAL A 272 -16.55 -5.06 -25.84
N TYR A 273 -15.97 -4.48 -24.79
CA TYR A 273 -15.83 -3.05 -24.57
C TYR A 273 -15.06 -2.37 -25.72
N LYS A 274 -13.88 -2.89 -26.08
CA LYS A 274 -13.10 -2.37 -27.22
C LYS A 274 -13.75 -2.66 -28.57
N GLY A 275 -14.59 -3.69 -28.67
CA GLY A 275 -15.47 -3.91 -29.83
C GLY A 275 -16.48 -2.77 -29.97
N LEU A 276 -17.21 -2.48 -28.89
CA LEU A 276 -18.23 -1.43 -28.85
C LEU A 276 -17.64 -0.03 -29.06
N GLN A 277 -16.43 0.27 -28.58
CA GLN A 277 -15.71 1.51 -28.89
C GLN A 277 -15.39 1.68 -30.39
N ARG A 278 -15.31 0.60 -31.18
CA ARG A 278 -15.14 0.69 -32.64
C ARG A 278 -16.47 0.81 -33.39
N VAL A 279 -17.58 0.50 -32.73
CA VAL A 279 -18.94 0.55 -33.31
C VAL A 279 -19.62 1.89 -33.03
N PHE A 280 -19.48 2.42 -31.82
CA PHE A 280 -20.09 3.69 -31.42
C PHE A 280 -19.17 4.89 -31.70
N PRO A 281 -19.68 5.96 -32.35
CA PRO A 281 -18.99 7.23 -32.45
C PRO A 281 -18.61 7.80 -31.07
N GLU A 282 -17.44 8.44 -30.97
CA GLU A 282 -16.83 8.84 -29.69
C GLU A 282 -17.74 9.74 -28.83
N ASN A 283 -18.54 10.60 -29.46
CA ASN A 283 -19.47 11.51 -28.78
C ASN A 283 -20.58 10.80 -27.98
N ILE A 284 -20.86 9.52 -28.24
CA ILE A 284 -21.88 8.73 -27.52
C ILE A 284 -21.30 7.49 -26.80
N GLN A 285 -19.99 7.24 -26.90
CA GLN A 285 -19.34 6.09 -26.25
C GLN A 285 -19.52 6.08 -24.73
N LEU A 286 -19.44 7.25 -24.08
CA LEU A 286 -19.60 7.41 -22.63
C LEU A 286 -20.89 6.79 -22.07
N VAL A 287 -21.97 6.78 -22.86
CA VAL A 287 -23.26 6.21 -22.47
C VAL A 287 -23.40 4.77 -22.95
N PHE A 288 -23.19 4.53 -24.25
CA PHE A 288 -23.54 3.24 -24.85
C PHE A 288 -22.49 2.15 -24.66
N VAL A 289 -21.20 2.48 -24.57
CA VAL A 289 -20.16 1.45 -24.39
C VAL A 289 -20.31 0.77 -23.01
N PRO A 290 -20.43 1.50 -21.87
CA PRO A 290 -20.70 0.86 -20.58
C PRO A 290 -22.04 0.11 -20.57
N PHE A 291 -23.12 0.72 -21.09
CA PHE A 291 -24.45 0.10 -21.13
C PHE A 291 -24.47 -1.24 -21.85
N PHE A 292 -24.00 -1.29 -23.11
CA PHE A 292 -23.98 -2.54 -23.87
C PHE A 292 -22.94 -3.52 -23.34
N SER A 293 -21.81 -3.05 -22.76
CA SER A 293 -20.84 -3.91 -22.11
C SER A 293 -21.46 -4.66 -20.92
N MET A 294 -22.23 -3.98 -20.07
CA MET A 294 -22.94 -4.62 -18.96
C MET A 294 -24.06 -5.54 -19.46
N LEU A 295 -24.88 -5.08 -20.40
CA LEU A 295 -26.01 -5.83 -20.96
C LEU A 295 -25.59 -7.17 -21.60
N ILE A 296 -24.40 -7.20 -22.23
CA ILE A 296 -23.84 -8.41 -22.85
C ILE A 296 -23.06 -9.24 -21.82
N THR A 297 -22.19 -8.61 -21.04
CA THR A 297 -21.21 -9.36 -20.22
C THR A 297 -21.83 -9.91 -18.95
N ILE A 298 -22.86 -9.29 -18.35
CA ILE A 298 -23.53 -9.85 -17.15
C ILE A 298 -24.20 -11.20 -17.46
N PRO A 299 -25.07 -11.35 -18.49
CA PRO A 299 -25.63 -12.66 -18.84
C PRO A 299 -24.56 -13.68 -19.24
N VAL A 300 -23.56 -13.29 -20.05
CA VAL A 300 -22.49 -14.21 -20.46
C VAL A 300 -21.63 -14.64 -19.26
N THR A 301 -21.46 -13.78 -18.26
CA THR A 301 -20.78 -14.14 -17.01
C THR A 301 -21.61 -15.13 -16.20
N ALA A 302 -22.90 -14.87 -16.02
CA ALA A 302 -23.79 -15.75 -15.27
C ALA A 302 -23.90 -17.15 -15.92
N PHE A 303 -24.16 -17.22 -17.23
CA PHE A 303 -24.42 -18.49 -17.93
C PHE A 303 -23.17 -19.27 -18.34
N LEU A 304 -22.06 -18.60 -18.67
CA LEU A 304 -20.88 -19.26 -19.25
C LEU A 304 -19.63 -19.06 -18.39
N VAL A 305 -19.18 -17.82 -18.18
CA VAL A 305 -17.85 -17.56 -17.58
C VAL A 305 -17.81 -17.99 -16.10
N GLY A 306 -18.91 -17.79 -15.38
CA GLY A 306 -19.09 -18.19 -13.98
C GLY A 306 -18.94 -19.69 -13.80
N PRO A 307 -19.82 -20.52 -14.38
CA PRO A 307 -19.71 -21.98 -14.33
C PRO A 307 -18.34 -22.48 -14.82
N LEU A 308 -17.83 -21.97 -15.94
CA LEU A 308 -16.50 -22.36 -16.45
C LEU A 308 -15.36 -22.03 -15.47
N GLY A 309 -15.39 -20.86 -14.83
CA GLY A 309 -14.38 -20.44 -13.86
C GLY A 309 -14.45 -21.26 -12.56
N VAL A 310 -15.65 -21.57 -12.08
CA VAL A 310 -15.86 -22.45 -10.92
C VAL A 310 -15.41 -23.88 -11.23
N TRP A 311 -15.78 -24.45 -12.38
CA TRP A 311 -15.32 -25.78 -12.79
C TRP A 311 -13.79 -25.84 -12.98
N ALA A 312 -13.16 -24.77 -13.49
CA ALA A 312 -11.71 -24.68 -13.57
C ALA A 312 -11.05 -24.67 -12.18
N GLY A 313 -11.62 -23.94 -11.21
CA GLY A 313 -11.18 -23.96 -9.81
C GLY A 313 -11.32 -25.35 -9.19
N ASN A 314 -12.52 -25.94 -9.27
CA ASN A 314 -12.84 -27.27 -8.76
C ASN A 314 -11.92 -28.35 -9.36
N GLY A 315 -11.70 -28.36 -10.68
CA GLY A 315 -10.86 -29.35 -11.34
C GLY A 315 -9.37 -29.29 -10.92
N ILE A 316 -8.86 -28.10 -10.58
CA ILE A 316 -7.51 -27.97 -9.99
C ILE A 316 -7.54 -28.50 -8.54
N GLY A 317 -8.58 -28.17 -7.77
CA GLY A 317 -8.82 -28.71 -6.42
C GLY A 317 -8.85 -30.22 -6.37
N GLU A 318 -9.70 -30.85 -7.20
CA GLU A 318 -9.82 -32.30 -7.36
C GLU A 318 -8.49 -32.94 -7.79
N GLY A 319 -7.75 -32.31 -8.70
CA GLY A 319 -6.43 -32.79 -9.11
C GLY A 319 -5.38 -32.76 -7.99
N LEU A 320 -5.36 -31.69 -7.18
CA LEU A 320 -4.48 -31.58 -6.01
C LEU A 320 -4.93 -32.51 -4.87
N ALA A 321 -6.23 -32.66 -4.65
CA ALA A 321 -6.80 -33.58 -3.67
C ALA A 321 -6.52 -35.05 -4.03
N TRP A 322 -6.62 -35.40 -5.32
CA TRP A 322 -6.20 -36.71 -5.83
C TRP A 322 -4.70 -36.93 -5.58
N LEU A 323 -3.85 -35.94 -5.85
CA LEU A 323 -2.41 -36.04 -5.60
C LEU A 323 -2.09 -36.19 -4.11
N ASN A 324 -2.79 -35.45 -3.24
CA ASN A 324 -2.65 -35.58 -1.79
C ASN A 324 -3.13 -36.95 -1.27
N GLY A 325 -4.27 -37.45 -1.76
CA GLY A 325 -4.82 -38.75 -1.35
C GLY A 325 -4.04 -39.98 -1.87
N ASN A 326 -3.43 -39.90 -3.06
CA ASN A 326 -2.72 -41.02 -3.68
C ASN A 326 -1.20 -40.97 -3.47
N ALA A 327 -0.62 -39.78 -3.29
CA ALA A 327 0.82 -39.58 -3.10
C ALA A 327 1.11 -38.44 -2.11
N PRO A 328 0.63 -38.52 -0.85
CA PRO A 328 0.72 -37.43 0.14
C PRO A 328 2.14 -36.94 0.38
N LEU A 329 3.13 -37.85 0.39
CA LEU A 329 4.55 -37.48 0.52
C LEU A 329 5.06 -36.68 -0.69
N VAL A 330 4.64 -37.04 -1.92
CA VAL A 330 5.03 -36.31 -3.13
C VAL A 330 4.37 -34.93 -3.12
N PHE A 331 3.09 -34.85 -2.76
CA PHE A 331 2.35 -33.61 -2.60
C PHE A 331 3.03 -32.67 -1.59
N ALA A 332 3.29 -33.16 -0.36
CA ALA A 332 3.87 -32.38 0.73
C ALA A 332 5.30 -31.87 0.42
N ILE A 333 6.06 -32.58 -0.42
CA ILE A 333 7.37 -32.13 -0.93
C ILE A 333 7.23 -31.14 -2.09
N PHE A 334 6.31 -31.40 -3.02
CA PHE A 334 6.17 -30.64 -4.25
C PHE A 334 5.67 -29.21 -4.01
N ILE A 335 4.66 -29.03 -3.15
CA ILE A 335 4.09 -27.71 -2.84
C ILE A 335 5.15 -26.71 -2.34
N PRO A 336 5.92 -26.95 -1.26
CA PRO A 336 6.93 -26.00 -0.78
C PRO A 336 8.13 -25.85 -1.73
N LEU A 337 8.39 -26.79 -2.64
CA LEU A 337 9.40 -26.61 -3.68
C LEU A 337 8.90 -25.79 -4.89
N LEU A 338 7.60 -25.78 -5.16
CA LEU A 338 7.00 -25.02 -6.25
C LEU A 338 6.76 -23.54 -5.88
N TYR A 339 6.22 -23.29 -4.69
CA TYR A 339 5.91 -21.94 -4.17
C TYR A 339 7.03 -20.89 -4.34
N PRO A 340 8.34 -21.19 -4.10
CA PRO A 340 9.43 -20.25 -4.37
C PRO A 340 9.36 -19.55 -5.72
N PHE A 341 8.96 -20.29 -6.75
CA PHE A 341 8.92 -19.82 -8.13
C PHE A 341 7.59 -19.12 -8.46
N LEU A 342 6.50 -19.49 -7.78
CA LEU A 342 5.19 -18.87 -7.94
C LEU A 342 5.12 -17.48 -7.30
N VAL A 343 5.81 -17.24 -6.18
CA VAL A 343 5.76 -15.95 -5.45
C VAL A 343 6.30 -14.77 -6.27
N PRO A 344 7.51 -14.81 -6.86
CA PRO A 344 8.05 -13.74 -7.71
C PRO A 344 7.18 -13.38 -8.90
N LEU A 345 6.41 -14.35 -9.41
CA LEU A 345 5.57 -14.25 -10.59
C LEU A 345 4.10 -13.91 -10.24
N GLY A 346 3.71 -13.92 -8.97
CA GLY A 346 2.32 -13.73 -8.53
C GLY A 346 1.39 -14.93 -8.77
N LEU A 347 1.94 -16.09 -9.16
CA LEU A 347 1.17 -17.28 -9.58
C LEU A 347 0.69 -18.16 -8.44
N HIS A 348 1.00 -17.79 -7.20
CA HIS A 348 0.50 -18.43 -5.99
C HIS A 348 -0.91 -17.95 -5.63
N TRP A 349 -1.35 -16.79 -6.13
CA TRP A 349 -2.69 -16.26 -5.84
C TRP A 349 -3.84 -17.18 -6.27
N PRO A 350 -3.80 -17.83 -7.46
CA PRO A 350 -4.75 -18.89 -7.80
C PRO A 350 -4.74 -20.09 -6.84
N LEU A 351 -3.57 -20.48 -6.29
CA LEU A 351 -3.51 -21.54 -5.28
C LEU A 351 -4.09 -21.08 -3.94
N ASN A 352 -3.80 -19.84 -3.52
CA ASN A 352 -4.38 -19.27 -2.30
C ASN A 352 -5.92 -19.12 -2.40
N ALA A 353 -6.44 -18.78 -3.58
CA ALA A 353 -7.87 -18.77 -3.85
C ALA A 353 -8.48 -20.17 -3.76
N LEU A 354 -7.77 -21.18 -4.25
CA LEU A 354 -8.17 -22.58 -4.12
C LEU A 354 -8.14 -23.05 -2.65
N MET A 355 -7.19 -22.60 -1.82
CA MET A 355 -7.20 -22.87 -0.38
C MET A 355 -8.48 -22.36 0.28
N LEU A 356 -8.86 -21.11 -0.01
CA LEU A 356 -10.10 -20.52 0.48
C LEU A 356 -11.33 -21.28 -0.04
N GLN A 357 -11.31 -21.74 -1.30
CA GLN A 357 -12.37 -22.56 -1.86
C GLN A 357 -12.46 -23.93 -1.18
N ASN A 358 -11.35 -24.58 -0.85
CA ASN A 358 -11.32 -25.86 -0.14
C ASN A 358 -11.97 -25.69 1.25
N ILE A 359 -11.57 -24.67 2.01
CA ILE A 359 -12.18 -24.32 3.30
C ILE A 359 -13.71 -24.11 3.16
N ASN A 360 -14.15 -23.36 2.14
CA ASN A 360 -15.58 -23.10 1.92
C ASN A 360 -16.39 -24.32 1.43
N THR A 361 -15.76 -25.31 0.78
CA THR A 361 -16.47 -26.42 0.12
C THR A 361 -16.34 -27.77 0.82
N ILE A 362 -15.21 -28.06 1.47
CA ILE A 362 -14.92 -29.30 2.20
C ILE A 362 -14.56 -29.06 3.67
N GLY A 363 -14.55 -27.80 4.14
CA GLY A 363 -14.32 -27.42 5.54
C GLY A 363 -12.86 -27.22 5.95
N TYR A 364 -11.91 -27.66 5.12
CA TYR A 364 -10.47 -27.56 5.40
C TYR A 364 -9.66 -27.41 4.11
N ASP A 365 -8.41 -26.96 4.24
CA ASP A 365 -7.40 -26.97 3.18
C ASP A 365 -6.16 -27.75 3.59
N PHE A 366 -5.67 -28.56 2.65
CA PHE A 366 -4.50 -29.43 2.78
C PHE A 366 -3.25 -28.87 2.08
N ILE A 367 -3.35 -27.74 1.37
CA ILE A 367 -2.24 -27.12 0.63
C ILE A 367 -1.43 -26.19 1.56
N GLN A 368 -2.10 -25.49 2.48
CA GLN A 368 -1.53 -24.41 3.29
C GLN A 368 -0.53 -24.91 4.35
N GLY A 369 -0.72 -26.12 4.89
CA GLY A 369 0.23 -26.78 5.80
C GLY A 369 1.59 -27.03 5.14
N PRO A 370 1.69 -27.82 4.05
CA PRO A 370 2.92 -27.97 3.27
C PRO A 370 3.52 -26.64 2.78
N MET A 371 2.67 -25.68 2.36
CA MET A 371 3.11 -24.36 1.92
C MET A 371 3.83 -23.57 3.04
N GLY A 372 3.48 -23.79 4.31
CA GLY A 372 4.17 -23.14 5.43
C GLY A 372 5.65 -23.48 5.55
N ALA A 373 6.06 -24.69 5.13
CA ALA A 373 7.48 -25.07 5.07
C ALA A 373 8.29 -24.20 4.11
N TRP A 374 7.67 -23.71 3.02
CA TRP A 374 8.29 -22.74 2.11
C TRP A 374 8.53 -21.40 2.82
N ASN A 375 7.48 -20.83 3.44
CA ASN A 375 7.57 -19.52 4.08
C ASN A 375 8.63 -19.51 5.19
N PHE A 376 8.65 -20.54 6.04
CA PHE A 376 9.67 -20.64 7.10
C PHE A 376 11.07 -20.96 6.59
N ALA A 377 11.24 -21.70 5.48
CA ALA A 377 12.54 -21.82 4.82
C ALA A 377 13.04 -20.48 4.25
N CYS A 378 12.14 -19.66 3.71
CA CYS A 378 12.44 -18.30 3.27
C CYS A 378 12.88 -17.42 4.46
N PHE A 379 12.12 -17.40 5.55
CA PHE A 379 12.49 -16.66 6.76
C PHE A 379 13.81 -17.14 7.36
N GLY A 380 14.04 -18.46 7.38
CA GLY A 380 15.30 -19.06 7.82
C GLY A 380 16.50 -18.62 6.97
N ALA A 381 16.36 -18.63 5.64
CA ALA A 381 17.38 -18.12 4.73
C ALA A 381 17.70 -16.63 5.01
N THR A 382 16.69 -15.80 5.26
CA THR A 382 16.86 -14.39 5.68
C THR A 382 17.56 -14.28 7.03
N ALA A 383 17.22 -15.11 8.02
CA ALA A 383 17.91 -15.16 9.30
C ALA A 383 19.40 -15.54 9.15
N GLY A 384 19.73 -16.45 8.23
CA GLY A 384 21.11 -16.77 7.87
C GLY A 384 21.89 -15.57 7.31
N VAL A 385 21.23 -14.73 6.48
CA VAL A 385 21.79 -13.45 6.00
C VAL A 385 21.94 -12.45 7.15
N LEU A 386 20.97 -12.35 8.06
CA LEU A 386 21.06 -11.48 9.24
C LEU A 386 22.27 -11.83 10.10
N LEU A 387 22.43 -13.10 10.48
CA LEU A 387 23.59 -13.57 11.26
C LEU A 387 24.93 -13.29 10.56
N LEU A 388 25.00 -13.47 9.24
CA LEU A 388 26.19 -13.11 8.45
C LEU A 388 26.42 -11.60 8.36
N SER A 389 25.38 -10.78 8.22
CA SER A 389 25.50 -9.31 8.18
C SER A 389 26.00 -8.74 9.52
N ILE A 390 25.59 -9.34 10.65
CA ILE A 390 26.15 -9.05 11.97
C ILE A 390 27.62 -9.46 12.04
N ARG A 391 27.95 -10.69 11.64
CA ARG A 391 29.33 -11.22 11.63
C ARG A 391 30.29 -10.39 10.76
N HIS A 392 29.82 -9.89 9.62
CA HIS A 392 30.62 -9.12 8.66
C HIS A 392 30.48 -7.60 8.80
N ARG A 393 29.74 -7.10 9.80
CA ARG A 393 29.48 -5.68 10.06
C ARG A 393 28.91 -4.93 8.84
N GLU A 394 27.84 -5.46 8.26
CA GLU A 394 27.12 -4.81 7.15
C GLU A 394 25.85 -4.10 7.70
N PRO A 395 25.92 -2.81 8.10
CA PRO A 395 24.80 -2.15 8.79
C PRO A 395 23.53 -2.07 7.93
N LEU A 396 23.67 -1.75 6.63
CA LEU A 396 22.56 -1.70 5.68
C LEU A 396 21.90 -3.07 5.51
N MET A 397 22.69 -4.13 5.28
CA MET A 397 22.16 -5.49 5.13
C MET A 397 21.53 -6.00 6.43
N ARG A 398 22.07 -5.63 7.59
CA ARG A 398 21.47 -5.92 8.90
C ARG A 398 20.09 -5.28 9.02
N GLN A 399 19.95 -4.00 8.66
CA GLN A 399 18.66 -3.30 8.70
C GLN A 399 17.64 -3.96 7.75
N THR A 400 18.03 -4.22 6.48
CA THR A 400 17.17 -4.90 5.50
C THR A 400 16.75 -6.29 5.98
N ALA A 401 17.69 -7.10 6.49
CA ALA A 401 17.41 -8.47 6.93
C ALA A 401 16.56 -8.51 8.21
N THR A 402 16.77 -7.62 9.17
CA THR A 402 15.91 -7.51 10.36
C THR A 402 14.49 -7.13 9.98
N GLY A 403 14.29 -6.10 9.15
CA GLY A 403 12.95 -5.68 8.72
C GLY A 403 12.23 -6.76 7.92
N ALA A 404 12.93 -7.39 6.97
CA ALA A 404 12.37 -8.48 6.17
C ALA A 404 12.03 -9.74 7.00
N LEU A 405 12.85 -10.07 8.01
CA LEU A 405 12.60 -11.21 8.89
C LEU A 405 11.41 -10.94 9.82
N ALA A 406 11.27 -9.73 10.36
CA ALA A 406 10.14 -9.36 11.20
C ALA A 406 8.81 -9.36 10.42
N ALA A 407 8.79 -8.77 9.22
CA ALA A 407 7.63 -8.79 8.34
C ALA A 407 7.20 -10.22 7.94
N GLY A 408 8.18 -11.12 7.77
CA GLY A 408 7.94 -12.55 7.54
C GLY A 408 7.38 -13.28 8.76
N LEU A 409 8.11 -13.27 9.88
CA LEU A 409 7.76 -14.06 11.07
C LEU A 409 6.46 -13.61 11.75
N PHE A 410 6.12 -12.32 11.71
CA PHE A 410 4.92 -11.79 12.37
C PHE A 410 3.77 -11.48 11.39
N GLY A 411 4.09 -10.89 10.23
CA GLY A 411 3.09 -10.54 9.21
C GLY A 411 2.81 -11.64 8.18
N GLY A 412 3.61 -12.69 8.12
CA GLY A 412 3.49 -13.75 7.12
C GLY A 412 3.87 -13.33 5.70
N ILE A 413 4.60 -12.22 5.53
CA ILE A 413 4.93 -11.62 4.24
C ILE A 413 6.33 -12.08 3.79
N SER A 414 6.41 -12.78 2.66
CA SER A 414 7.68 -13.32 2.14
C SER A 414 8.39 -12.36 1.16
N GLU A 415 7.67 -11.37 0.64
CA GLU A 415 8.12 -10.47 -0.41
C GLU A 415 9.34 -9.61 -0.03
N PRO A 416 9.44 -8.99 1.17
CA PRO A 416 10.66 -8.28 1.58
C PRO A 416 11.90 -9.18 1.56
N SER A 417 11.75 -10.43 2.01
CA SER A 417 12.82 -11.43 2.00
C SER A 417 13.22 -11.86 0.59
N LEU A 418 12.24 -12.17 -0.27
CA LEU A 418 12.54 -12.61 -1.64
C LEU A 418 13.17 -11.52 -2.48
N TYR A 419 12.53 -10.35 -2.56
CA TYR A 419 12.93 -9.31 -3.49
C TYR A 419 14.14 -8.52 -2.97
N GLY A 420 14.15 -8.16 -1.68
CA GLY A 420 15.25 -7.39 -1.09
C GLY A 420 16.55 -8.19 -0.96
N ILE A 421 16.46 -9.53 -0.81
CA ILE A 421 17.59 -10.37 -0.42
C ILE A 421 17.78 -11.58 -1.36
N HIS A 422 16.81 -12.50 -1.46
CA HIS A 422 17.08 -13.82 -2.06
C HIS A 422 17.27 -13.79 -3.58
N LEU A 423 16.51 -12.95 -4.29
CA LEU A 423 16.66 -12.77 -5.74
C LEU A 423 17.87 -11.90 -6.09
N ARG A 424 18.27 -10.99 -5.19
CA ARG A 424 19.52 -10.21 -5.29
C ARG A 424 20.73 -11.13 -5.16
N PHE A 425 20.75 -12.01 -4.16
CA PHE A 425 21.85 -12.95 -3.91
C PHE A 425 21.46 -14.37 -4.31
N LYS A 426 21.54 -14.65 -5.62
CA LYS A 426 21.14 -15.94 -6.26
C LYS A 426 21.69 -17.20 -5.57
N ARG A 427 22.81 -17.12 -4.84
CA ARG A 427 23.35 -18.23 -4.04
C ARG A 427 22.38 -18.70 -2.96
N ILE A 428 21.59 -17.82 -2.35
CA ILE A 428 20.63 -18.17 -1.29
C ILE A 428 19.61 -19.20 -1.79
N TYR A 429 19.12 -19.00 -3.02
CA TYR A 429 17.93 -19.69 -3.52
C TYR A 429 18.03 -21.23 -3.47
N PRO A 430 19.14 -21.88 -3.93
CA PRO A 430 19.31 -23.32 -3.74
C PRO A 430 19.40 -23.80 -2.28
N ARG A 431 19.88 -22.98 -1.32
CA ARG A 431 19.93 -23.38 0.10
C ARG A 431 18.54 -23.37 0.73
N MET A 432 17.77 -22.33 0.40
CA MET A 432 16.38 -22.19 0.81
C MET A 432 15.55 -23.40 0.36
N LEU A 433 15.70 -23.85 -0.90
CA LEU A 433 15.02 -25.04 -1.42
C LEU A 433 15.31 -26.33 -0.63
N VAL A 434 16.48 -26.47 0.00
CA VAL A 434 16.77 -27.62 0.88
C VAL A 434 15.94 -27.53 2.17
N GLY A 435 15.75 -26.33 2.73
CA GLY A 435 14.81 -26.12 3.84
C GLY A 435 13.37 -26.46 3.46
N CYS A 436 12.94 -26.05 2.26
CA CYS A 436 11.62 -26.39 1.71
C CYS A 436 11.42 -27.90 1.59
N LEU A 437 12.42 -28.61 1.05
CA LEU A 437 12.43 -30.08 0.95
C LEU A 437 12.36 -30.73 2.33
N VAL A 438 13.17 -30.29 3.31
CA VAL A 438 13.18 -30.86 4.66
C VAL A 438 11.82 -30.70 5.35
N GLY A 439 11.24 -29.50 5.32
CA GLY A 439 9.90 -29.28 5.89
C GLY A 439 8.81 -30.09 5.19
N GLY A 440 8.83 -30.14 3.84
CA GLY A 440 7.87 -30.91 3.06
C GLY A 440 7.97 -32.43 3.28
N VAL A 441 9.19 -32.96 3.43
CA VAL A 441 9.43 -34.37 3.84
C VAL A 441 8.83 -34.63 5.22
N ILE A 442 9.04 -33.73 6.19
CA ILE A 442 8.51 -33.89 7.55
C ILE A 442 6.98 -33.89 7.55
N VAL A 443 6.34 -32.94 6.86
CA VAL A 443 4.87 -32.93 6.72
C VAL A 443 4.37 -34.23 6.07
N GLY A 444 4.99 -34.66 4.96
CA GLY A 444 4.56 -35.86 4.24
C GLY A 444 4.79 -37.18 5.00
N VAL A 445 5.86 -37.29 5.80
CA VAL A 445 6.16 -38.48 6.60
C VAL A 445 5.32 -38.56 7.87
N LEU A 446 4.99 -37.41 8.48
CA LEU A 446 4.21 -37.35 9.73
C LEU A 446 2.68 -37.27 9.52
N GLY A 447 2.20 -37.51 8.30
CA GLY A 447 0.77 -37.71 8.01
C GLY A 447 0.01 -36.50 7.47
N GLY A 448 0.70 -35.44 7.04
CA GLY A 448 0.08 -34.21 6.53
C GLY A 448 -0.12 -33.13 7.58
N VAL A 449 -0.55 -31.95 7.13
CA VAL A 449 -1.00 -30.83 7.96
C VAL A 449 -2.09 -30.10 7.19
N ASP A 450 -3.26 -29.99 7.80
CA ASP A 450 -4.44 -29.30 7.26
C ASP A 450 -4.75 -28.04 8.09
N THR A 451 -5.62 -27.17 7.59
CA THR A 451 -6.20 -26.04 8.35
C THR A 451 -7.63 -25.76 7.93
N GLU A 452 -8.47 -25.35 8.87
CA GLU A 452 -9.88 -25.00 8.63
C GLU A 452 -10.09 -23.48 8.39
N VAL A 453 -9.02 -22.69 8.45
CA VAL A 453 -9.07 -21.22 8.34
C VAL A 453 -7.94 -20.71 7.46
N PHE A 454 -8.24 -19.81 6.52
CA PHE A 454 -7.21 -19.24 5.66
C PHE A 454 -6.35 -18.26 6.46
N ALA A 455 -5.07 -18.60 6.65
CA ALA A 455 -4.13 -17.81 7.44
C ALA A 455 -2.85 -17.49 6.64
N PHE A 456 -2.38 -16.25 6.72
CA PHE A 456 -1.03 -15.89 6.25
C PHE A 456 -0.01 -16.53 7.18
N THR A 457 0.89 -17.36 6.65
CA THR A 457 1.81 -18.17 7.45
C THR A 457 2.78 -17.31 8.26
N SER A 458 2.51 -17.16 9.56
CA SER A 458 3.38 -16.49 10.52
C SER A 458 3.55 -17.35 11.77
N VAL A 459 4.37 -16.89 12.72
CA VAL A 459 4.48 -17.50 14.06
C VAL A 459 3.15 -17.41 14.82
N LEU A 460 2.38 -16.35 14.58
CA LEU A 460 1.08 -16.12 15.26
C LEU A 460 0.01 -17.11 14.80
N THR A 461 0.07 -17.57 13.55
CA THR A 461 -0.93 -18.47 12.97
C THR A 461 -0.63 -19.96 13.18
N ILE A 462 0.48 -20.33 13.82
CA ILE A 462 0.83 -21.74 14.11
C ILE A 462 -0.33 -22.55 14.74
N PRO A 463 -1.13 -22.01 15.69
CA PRO A 463 -2.22 -22.76 16.31
C PRO A 463 -3.36 -23.18 15.38
N VAL A 464 -3.51 -22.57 14.19
CA VAL A 464 -4.62 -22.89 13.27
C VAL A 464 -4.38 -24.14 12.41
N PHE A 465 -3.17 -24.71 12.49
CA PHE A 465 -2.75 -25.85 11.69
C PHE A 465 -2.86 -27.15 12.48
N SER A 466 -3.45 -28.20 11.90
CA SER A 466 -3.64 -29.49 12.55
C SER A 466 -2.91 -30.60 11.79
N PRO A 467 -2.07 -31.44 12.45
CA PRO A 467 -1.68 -31.37 13.86
C PRO A 467 -0.62 -30.28 14.13
N VAL A 468 -0.87 -29.40 15.11
CA VAL A 468 0.02 -28.26 15.47
C VAL A 468 1.47 -28.71 15.69
N GLY A 469 1.67 -29.84 16.37
CA GLY A 469 3.01 -30.38 16.65
C GLY A 469 3.78 -30.80 15.39
N VAL A 470 3.10 -31.41 14.41
CA VAL A 470 3.72 -31.79 13.13
C VAL A 470 4.11 -30.54 12.35
N TYR A 471 3.21 -29.57 12.28
CA TYR A 471 3.45 -28.28 11.62
C TYR A 471 4.65 -27.56 12.24
N LEU A 472 4.69 -27.43 13.56
CA LEU A 472 5.78 -26.78 14.31
C LEU A 472 7.14 -27.44 14.02
N ILE A 473 7.22 -28.77 14.05
CA ILE A 473 8.46 -29.49 13.74
C ILE A 473 8.89 -29.23 12.29
N ALA A 474 7.96 -29.30 11.33
CA ALA A 474 8.25 -29.09 9.92
C ALA A 474 8.76 -27.67 9.61
N ILE A 475 8.07 -26.63 10.11
CA ILE A 475 8.46 -25.23 9.87
C ILE A 475 9.76 -24.87 10.59
N THR A 476 9.98 -25.37 11.81
CA THR A 476 11.25 -25.16 12.52
C THR A 476 12.41 -25.84 11.79
N ALA A 477 12.24 -27.08 11.33
CA ALA A 477 13.27 -27.78 10.57
C ALA A 477 13.57 -27.10 9.22
N ALA A 478 12.55 -26.61 8.52
CA ALA A 478 12.70 -25.84 7.29
C ALA A 478 13.48 -24.53 7.51
N PHE A 479 13.11 -23.77 8.54
CA PHE A 479 13.78 -22.54 8.96
C PHE A 479 15.25 -22.79 9.33
N VAL A 480 15.51 -23.72 10.25
CA VAL A 480 16.87 -23.99 10.74
C VAL A 480 17.77 -24.52 9.62
N THR A 481 17.26 -25.40 8.77
CA THR A 481 18.02 -25.93 7.62
C THR A 481 18.43 -24.82 6.66
N ALA A 482 17.51 -23.96 6.25
CA ALA A 482 17.80 -22.86 5.35
C ALA A 482 18.78 -21.84 5.99
N MET A 483 18.58 -21.50 7.27
CA MET A 483 19.44 -20.61 8.04
C MET A 483 20.87 -21.13 8.12
N VAL A 484 21.05 -22.39 8.55
CA VAL A 484 22.36 -23.05 8.70
C VAL A 484 23.09 -23.12 7.36
N LEU A 485 22.40 -23.53 6.29
CA LEU A 485 23.01 -23.64 4.96
C LEU A 485 23.44 -22.26 4.41
N VAL A 486 22.64 -21.21 4.58
CA VAL A 486 23.03 -19.85 4.18
C VAL A 486 24.21 -19.35 5.02
N TYR A 487 24.16 -19.53 6.34
CA TYR A 487 25.21 -19.09 7.26
C TYR A 487 26.59 -19.71 6.93
N PHE A 488 26.66 -21.02 6.68
CA PHE A 488 27.94 -21.68 6.41
C PHE A 488 28.45 -21.55 4.97
N SER A 489 27.57 -21.37 3.99
CA SER A 489 27.96 -21.37 2.56
C SER A 489 28.06 -19.98 1.92
N ASP A 490 27.72 -18.94 2.68
CA ASP A 490 27.62 -17.52 2.33
C ASP A 490 26.66 -17.20 1.16
N TYR A 491 25.90 -16.11 1.33
CA TYR A 491 25.05 -15.56 0.28
C TYR A 491 25.86 -14.85 -0.81
N ARG A 492 27.10 -14.45 -0.52
CA ARG A 492 28.07 -13.92 -1.50
C ARG A 492 29.07 -14.99 -1.97
N THR A 493 29.68 -14.75 -3.12
CA THR A 493 30.90 -15.47 -3.54
C THR A 493 32.09 -15.05 -2.68
N ARG A 494 33.19 -15.81 -2.73
CA ARG A 494 34.42 -15.45 -2.02
C ARG A 494 35.00 -14.12 -2.51
N GLU A 495 34.87 -13.82 -3.80
CA GLU A 495 35.32 -12.58 -4.42
C GLU A 495 34.47 -11.39 -3.98
N GLU A 496 33.14 -11.47 -4.10
CA GLU A 496 32.19 -10.45 -3.60
C GLU A 496 32.36 -10.19 -2.09
N ARG A 497 32.64 -11.24 -1.31
CA ARG A 497 32.90 -11.13 0.14
C ARG A 497 34.25 -10.46 0.42
N ALA A 498 35.29 -10.78 -0.34
CA ALA A 498 36.61 -10.15 -0.20
C ALA A 498 36.54 -8.66 -0.56
N GLN A 499 35.89 -8.31 -1.68
CA GLN A 499 35.70 -6.93 -2.11
C GLN A 499 34.92 -6.13 -1.06
N ALA A 500 33.77 -6.62 -0.60
CA ALA A 500 32.96 -5.89 0.39
C ALA A 500 33.65 -5.76 1.76
N ASN A 501 34.49 -6.71 2.15
CA ASN A 501 35.34 -6.56 3.34
C ASN A 501 36.38 -5.45 3.12
N ALA A 502 37.04 -5.40 1.96
CA ALA A 502 38.02 -4.36 1.64
C ALA A 502 37.39 -2.95 1.57
N GLU A 503 36.19 -2.83 0.99
CA GLU A 503 35.41 -1.58 0.97
C GLU A 503 35.05 -1.12 2.39
N ARG A 504 34.57 -2.04 3.26
CA ARG A 504 34.33 -1.74 4.68
C ARG A 504 35.62 -1.30 5.38
N ASP A 505 36.71 -2.04 5.23
CA ASP A 505 37.95 -1.80 5.94
C ASP A 505 38.60 -0.46 5.50
N ALA A 506 38.44 -0.08 4.22
CA ALA A 506 38.80 1.24 3.72
C ALA A 506 37.93 2.36 4.32
N ALA A 507 36.61 2.14 4.44
CA ALA A 507 35.70 3.11 5.06
C ALA A 507 35.97 3.27 6.58
N GLU A 508 36.20 2.17 7.31
CA GLU A 508 36.63 2.20 8.72
C GLU A 508 37.99 2.93 8.89
N ALA A 509 38.92 2.77 7.94
CA ALA A 509 40.21 3.47 7.96
C ALA A 509 40.06 4.98 7.68
N ALA A 510 39.24 5.37 6.69
CA ALA A 510 38.96 6.77 6.38
C ALA A 510 38.29 7.50 7.57
N ALA A 511 37.30 6.87 8.20
CA ALA A 511 36.64 7.40 9.40
C ALA A 511 37.59 7.60 10.59
N ARG A 512 38.64 6.77 10.72
CA ARG A 512 39.67 6.94 11.76
C ARG A 512 40.72 8.00 11.39
N GLY A 513 41.08 8.13 10.11
CA GLY A 513 42.05 9.12 9.64
C GLY A 513 41.55 10.56 9.71
N GLY A 514 40.24 10.78 9.54
CA GLY A 514 39.62 12.10 9.70
C GLY A 514 39.69 12.66 11.13
N ALA A 515 39.81 11.80 12.15
CA ALA A 515 39.89 12.19 13.56
C ALA A 515 41.29 12.63 14.02
N THR A 516 42.29 12.59 13.14
CA THR A 516 43.68 13.02 13.44
C THR A 516 44.10 14.26 12.62
N GLY A 517 43.14 15.02 12.11
CA GLY A 517 43.32 16.09 11.12
C GLY A 517 43.36 17.53 11.64
N THR A 518 43.40 17.75 12.96
CA THR A 518 43.53 19.09 13.57
C THR A 518 44.28 18.99 14.90
N ASP A 519 45.60 19.20 14.88
CA ASP A 519 46.37 19.84 15.96
C ASP A 519 47.84 20.08 15.55
N THR A 520 48.09 21.28 15.06
CA THR A 520 49.39 21.98 15.02
C THR A 520 49.01 23.45 15.28
N ASP A 521 49.32 24.06 16.42
CA ASP A 521 50.68 24.38 16.87
C ASP A 521 50.68 24.93 18.31
N THR A 522 51.78 24.74 19.07
CA THR A 522 52.22 25.52 20.27
C THR A 522 51.26 25.65 21.49
N ASP A 523 51.69 25.68 22.75
CA ASP A 523 52.97 26.15 23.34
C ASP A 523 53.27 25.45 24.71
N THR A 524 54.45 25.74 25.27
CA THR A 524 55.01 25.32 26.58
C THR A 524 54.18 25.81 27.80
N ASP A 525 54.18 25.25 29.02
CA ASP A 525 55.25 24.72 29.88
C ASP A 525 54.70 24.11 31.21
N THR A 526 55.56 23.45 32.00
CA THR A 526 55.51 23.13 33.45
C THR A 526 54.55 22.09 34.10
N ASP A 527 55.21 21.20 34.85
CA ASP A 527 54.90 20.64 36.19
C ASP A 527 53.92 19.45 36.45
N THR A 528 54.53 18.27 36.44
CA THR A 528 54.60 17.29 37.56
C THR A 528 53.44 16.36 37.97
N HIS A 529 53.86 15.08 38.08
CA HIS A 529 53.48 14.04 39.06
C HIS A 529 52.30 13.07 38.82
N ARG A 530 52.68 11.78 38.98
CA ARG A 530 51.92 10.58 39.41
C ARG A 530 50.99 9.85 38.43
N GLU A 531 51.60 8.87 37.76
CA GLU A 531 51.34 7.43 37.97
C GLU A 531 50.14 7.06 38.89
N THR A 532 49.12 6.40 38.34
CA THR A 532 48.52 5.15 38.86
C THR A 532 47.53 4.56 37.86
N ALA A 533 47.29 3.25 37.94
CA ALA A 533 46.40 2.50 37.05
C ALA A 533 45.10 2.09 37.75
N ALA A 534 44.00 1.94 37.00
CA ALA A 534 42.94 0.95 37.25
C ALA A 534 41.93 0.87 36.08
N ALA A 535 41.18 -0.24 36.04
CA ALA A 535 39.97 -0.47 35.24
C ALA A 535 38.82 0.48 35.70
N ASP A 536 37.68 0.65 35.00
CA ASP A 536 36.75 -0.45 34.71
C ASP A 536 35.72 -0.19 33.59
N ASP A 537 35.05 -1.28 33.23
CA ASP A 537 33.73 -1.46 32.60
C ASP A 537 33.20 -0.57 31.45
N ARG A 538 32.80 -1.28 30.38
CA ARG A 538 31.86 -0.81 29.35
C ARG A 538 30.49 -1.43 29.61
N GLU A 539 29.51 -0.64 30.02
CA GLU A 539 28.10 -1.07 30.00
C GLU A 539 27.42 -0.65 28.68
N LEU A 540 26.72 -1.60 28.06
CA LEU A 540 25.98 -1.43 26.81
C LEU A 540 24.50 -1.16 27.12
N VAL A 541 24.03 0.06 26.92
CA VAL A 541 22.60 0.37 27.06
C VAL A 541 21.82 -0.14 25.85
N THR A 542 21.02 -1.17 26.07
CA THR A 542 19.99 -1.66 25.15
C THR A 542 18.69 -0.85 25.33
N VAL A 543 18.11 -0.35 24.23
CA VAL A 543 16.73 0.16 24.25
C VAL A 543 15.80 -0.90 23.67
N GLY A 544 15.00 -1.52 24.55
CA GLY A 544 13.96 -2.47 24.18
C GLY A 544 12.61 -1.78 23.93
N ALA A 545 11.76 -2.40 23.13
CA ALA A 545 10.38 -1.96 22.95
C ALA A 545 9.52 -2.24 24.21
N ALA A 546 8.58 -1.36 24.50
CA ALA A 546 7.53 -1.59 25.49
C ALA A 546 6.19 -1.02 24.99
N TYR A 547 5.26 -1.93 24.65
CA TYR A 547 3.83 -1.64 24.73
C TYR A 547 3.41 -1.73 26.21
N ALA A 548 2.43 -0.94 26.62
CA ALA A 548 1.73 -1.13 27.89
C ALA A 548 0.22 -0.93 27.69
N GLU A 549 -0.54 -1.94 28.07
CA GLU A 549 -2.00 -2.00 27.99
C GLU A 549 -2.65 -1.48 29.28
N ALA A 550 -3.93 -1.14 29.24
CA ALA A 550 -4.64 -0.57 30.39
C ALA A 550 -5.17 -1.63 31.36
N THR A 551 -5.28 -1.27 32.65
CA THR A 551 -6.02 -2.05 33.67
C THR A 551 -7.27 -1.31 34.10
N ALA A 552 -8.40 -2.01 34.15
CA ALA A 552 -9.69 -1.49 34.62
C ALA A 552 -9.84 -1.59 36.15
N ASP A 553 -10.75 -0.78 36.70
CA ASP A 553 -11.47 -1.11 37.93
C ASP A 553 -12.90 -0.52 37.88
N ALA A 554 -13.85 -1.08 38.62
CA ALA A 554 -15.28 -0.86 38.43
C ALA A 554 -16.08 -0.75 39.74
N THR A 555 -17.00 0.23 39.84
CA THR A 555 -18.17 0.22 40.76
C THR A 555 -19.26 1.21 40.27
N GLY A 556 -20.55 0.89 40.48
CA GLY A 556 -21.71 1.80 40.29
C GLY A 556 -22.54 1.92 41.58
N PRO A 557 -23.88 2.19 41.57
CA PRO A 557 -24.78 2.57 40.44
C PRO A 557 -25.89 3.64 40.74
N ALA A 558 -26.70 3.99 39.72
CA ALA A 558 -28.09 4.55 39.78
C ALA A 558 -28.29 6.02 40.29
N THR A 559 -29.37 6.81 40.07
CA THR A 559 -30.75 6.76 39.47
C THR A 559 -31.26 8.17 39.06
N GLY A 560 -32.25 8.33 38.15
CA GLY A 560 -33.41 9.25 38.38
C GLY A 560 -33.73 10.49 37.50
N THR A 561 -34.64 10.34 36.52
CA THR A 561 -35.82 11.21 36.14
C THR A 561 -35.77 12.76 35.95
N ALA A 562 -35.88 13.18 34.67
CA ALA A 562 -36.98 13.92 34.00
C ALA A 562 -37.58 15.31 34.41
N SER A 563 -37.66 16.19 33.38
CA SER A 563 -38.79 17.10 32.98
C SER A 563 -38.90 18.57 33.51
N GLY A 564 -39.16 19.51 32.57
CA GLY A 564 -39.68 20.88 32.86
C GLY A 564 -39.28 22.01 31.87
N ALA A 565 -40.16 22.38 30.93
CA ALA A 565 -40.06 23.56 30.03
C ALA A 565 -41.06 24.68 30.49
N PRO A 566 -41.23 25.88 29.86
CA PRO A 566 -40.71 26.37 28.56
C PRO A 566 -40.31 27.89 28.40
N THR A 567 -39.64 28.18 27.27
CA THR A 567 -39.68 29.41 26.40
C THR A 567 -39.65 30.86 26.94
N GLY A 568 -38.68 31.68 26.44
CA GLY A 568 -38.92 33.11 26.19
C GLY A 568 -37.72 34.10 26.15
N ILE A 569 -36.94 34.14 25.06
CA ILE A 569 -36.27 35.31 24.40
C ILE A 569 -35.82 36.47 25.34
N ALA A 570 -34.56 36.95 25.45
CA ALA A 570 -33.22 36.60 24.96
C ALA A 570 -32.22 37.47 25.80
N SER A 571 -30.90 37.52 25.64
CA SER A 571 -29.99 36.95 24.63
C SER A 571 -28.60 36.74 25.25
N GLY A 572 -27.81 35.81 24.71
CA GLY A 572 -26.43 35.54 25.14
C GLY A 572 -26.01 34.10 24.83
N ALA A 573 -24.74 33.90 24.44
CA ALA A 573 -24.15 32.59 24.21
C ALA A 573 -22.69 32.57 24.73
N PRO A 574 -22.38 31.77 25.77
CA PRO A 574 -21.00 31.51 26.19
C PRO A 574 -20.33 30.44 25.32
N ALA A 575 -19.00 30.36 25.39
CA ALA A 575 -18.17 29.49 24.55
C ALA A 575 -18.46 27.98 24.73
N ALA A 576 -18.35 27.22 23.63
CA ALA A 576 -18.54 25.77 23.60
C ALA A 576 -17.29 25.02 24.07
N ALA A 577 -17.46 24.02 24.94
CA ALA A 577 -16.36 23.34 25.65
C ALA A 577 -15.53 22.32 24.82
N ASN A 578 -15.67 22.29 23.49
CA ASN A 578 -15.06 21.29 22.60
C ASN A 578 -14.12 21.87 21.51
N SER A 579 -13.74 23.15 21.59
CA SER A 579 -12.84 23.78 20.61
C SER A 579 -11.45 24.07 21.17
N ILE A 580 -10.41 23.67 20.44
CA ILE A 580 -8.99 23.96 20.73
C ILE A 580 -8.52 25.02 19.73
N ALA A 581 -7.82 26.04 20.23
CA ALA A 581 -7.24 27.12 19.44
C ALA A 581 -5.75 26.85 19.20
N LEU A 582 -5.33 26.82 17.92
CA LEU A 582 -3.92 26.77 17.53
C LEU A 582 -3.47 28.14 17.03
N ARG A 583 -2.35 28.61 17.58
CA ARG A 583 -1.83 29.95 17.34
C ARG A 583 -0.73 29.96 16.29
N ALA A 584 -0.41 31.13 15.73
CA ALA A 584 0.66 31.30 14.77
C ALA A 584 2.02 30.97 15.43
N PRO A 585 2.80 29.99 14.91
CA PRO A 585 4.13 29.70 15.42
C PRO A 585 5.18 30.76 15.03
N VAL A 586 4.87 31.66 14.11
CA VAL A 586 5.75 32.75 13.65
C VAL A 586 4.90 33.96 13.23
N ALA A 587 5.44 35.17 13.32
CA ALA A 587 4.80 36.35 12.74
C ALA A 587 4.91 36.31 11.21
N GLY A 588 3.88 36.74 10.47
CA GLY A 588 3.90 36.63 9.02
C GLY A 588 2.52 36.73 8.36
N ARG A 589 2.43 36.40 7.08
CA ARG A 589 1.17 36.38 6.33
C ARG A 589 0.64 34.97 6.20
N VAL A 590 -0.57 34.71 6.72
CA VAL A 590 -1.18 33.38 6.70
C VAL A 590 -1.77 33.06 5.34
N THR A 591 -1.33 31.96 4.74
CA THR A 591 -1.75 31.45 3.44
C THR A 591 -2.46 30.10 3.58
N GLY A 592 -3.27 29.72 2.58
CA GLY A 592 -3.84 28.37 2.53
C GLY A 592 -2.79 27.36 2.13
N LEU A 593 -2.91 26.11 2.62
CA LEU A 593 -2.01 25.03 2.20
C LEU A 593 -2.03 24.83 0.68
N ASP A 594 -3.18 25.03 0.03
CA ASP A 594 -3.36 25.00 -1.43
C ASP A 594 -2.60 26.10 -2.21
N THR A 595 -1.99 27.06 -1.51
CA THR A 595 -1.11 28.09 -2.10
C THR A 595 0.37 27.89 -1.75
N VAL A 596 0.72 26.77 -1.12
CA VAL A 596 2.10 26.41 -0.78
C VAL A 596 2.70 25.55 -1.89
N GLU A 597 3.89 25.91 -2.35
CA GLU A 597 4.63 25.24 -3.44
C GLU A 597 5.29 23.90 -3.01
N ASP A 598 4.58 23.09 -2.22
CA ASP A 598 4.97 21.72 -1.86
C ASP A 598 3.79 20.74 -2.05
N PRO A 599 3.93 19.63 -2.81
CA PRO A 599 2.84 18.69 -3.05
C PRO A 599 2.35 17.90 -1.82
N VAL A 600 3.18 17.70 -0.78
CA VAL A 600 2.81 16.96 0.43
C VAL A 600 1.91 17.81 1.32
N PHE A 601 2.26 19.09 1.50
CA PHE A 601 1.48 20.02 2.31
C PHE A 601 0.23 20.54 1.57
N SER A 602 0.34 20.92 0.29
CA SER A 602 -0.80 21.44 -0.48
C SER A 602 -1.93 20.43 -0.72
N SER A 603 -1.57 19.14 -0.88
CA SER A 603 -2.54 18.03 -0.96
C SER A 603 -3.19 17.67 0.38
N ARG A 604 -2.76 18.29 1.50
CA ARG A 604 -3.21 17.99 2.88
C ARG A 604 -2.93 16.54 3.29
N ALA A 605 -1.92 15.90 2.71
CA ALA A 605 -1.53 14.52 3.06
C ALA A 605 -1.05 14.38 4.52
N LEU A 606 -0.55 15.48 5.10
CA LEU A 606 -0.19 15.61 6.52
C LEU A 606 -1.28 16.34 7.35
N GLY A 607 -2.52 16.38 6.86
CA GLY A 607 -3.66 17.01 7.53
C GLY A 607 -3.94 18.45 7.11
N GLU A 608 -5.02 19.01 7.64
CA GLU A 608 -5.42 20.41 7.44
C GLU A 608 -4.58 21.37 8.28
N GLY A 609 -4.49 22.62 7.85
CA GLY A 609 -3.58 23.59 8.45
C GLY A 609 -3.43 24.89 7.67
N VAL A 610 -2.31 25.58 7.90
CA VAL A 610 -1.96 26.85 7.25
C VAL A 610 -0.48 26.87 6.83
N GLY A 611 -0.19 27.61 5.77
CA GLY A 611 1.14 28.17 5.54
C GLY A 611 1.23 29.57 6.16
N ILE A 612 2.43 30.00 6.52
CA ILE A 612 2.71 31.36 6.98
C ILE A 612 4.02 31.81 6.32
N GLU A 613 3.99 32.85 5.49
CA GLU A 613 5.21 33.48 5.00
C GLU A 613 5.82 34.33 6.14
N PRO A 614 6.98 33.95 6.71
CA PRO A 614 7.45 34.55 7.95
C PRO A 614 8.02 35.96 7.75
N ALA A 615 7.65 36.86 8.66
CA ALA A 615 8.21 38.20 8.78
C ALA A 615 9.53 38.24 9.58
N ASP A 616 9.72 37.26 10.48
CA ASP A 616 10.94 37.07 11.28
C ASP A 616 11.23 35.58 11.49
N GLY A 617 12.43 35.26 11.98
CA GLY A 617 12.89 33.89 12.17
C GLY A 617 12.52 33.25 13.52
N ARG A 618 11.64 33.86 14.33
CA ARG A 618 11.40 33.44 15.71
C ARG A 618 10.24 32.44 15.81
N ILE A 619 10.55 31.16 15.93
CA ILE A 619 9.55 30.09 15.94
C ILE A 619 9.16 29.70 17.37
N VAL A 620 7.87 29.79 17.69
CA VAL A 620 7.29 29.52 19.02
C VAL A 620 6.24 28.42 19.00
N ALA A 621 5.93 27.86 20.17
CA ALA A 621 4.92 26.83 20.34
C ALA A 621 3.49 27.37 20.08
N PRO A 622 2.73 26.81 19.11
CA PRO A 622 1.38 27.26 18.77
C PRO A 622 0.29 26.82 19.76
N VAL A 623 0.61 25.88 20.66
CA VAL A 623 -0.32 25.27 21.62
C VAL A 623 0.45 24.63 22.78
N ASP A 624 -0.19 24.46 23.93
CA ASP A 624 0.35 23.71 25.07
C ASP A 624 0.43 22.21 24.73
N GLY A 625 1.56 21.56 25.01
CA GLY A 625 1.73 20.14 24.73
C GLY A 625 3.10 19.56 25.03
N GLU A 626 3.32 18.34 24.56
CA GLU A 626 4.58 17.62 24.67
C GLU A 626 5.22 17.50 23.28
N LEU A 627 6.50 17.85 23.16
CA LEU A 627 7.27 17.74 21.92
C LEU A 627 7.55 16.26 21.62
N ILE A 628 6.69 15.63 20.82
CA ILE A 628 6.83 14.23 20.40
C ILE A 628 7.91 14.04 19.33
N THR A 629 8.23 15.10 18.58
CA THR A 629 9.29 15.12 17.57
C THR A 629 9.99 16.47 17.58
N VAL A 630 11.32 16.44 17.55
CA VAL A 630 12.17 17.57 17.14
C VAL A 630 13.11 16.99 16.09
N ALA A 631 13.13 17.54 14.88
CA ALA A 631 14.04 17.06 13.85
C ALA A 631 15.49 17.40 14.22
N ASP A 632 16.43 16.46 14.02
CA ASP A 632 17.86 16.66 14.35
C ASP A 632 18.48 17.90 13.68
N THR A 633 17.94 18.29 12.51
CA THR A 633 18.34 19.46 11.72
C THR A 633 17.49 20.71 11.97
N GLY A 634 16.65 20.72 13.01
CA GLY A 634 15.87 21.89 13.45
C GLY A 634 14.67 22.30 12.59
N HIS A 635 14.50 21.76 11.38
CA HIS A 635 13.45 22.18 10.45
C HIS A 635 12.01 21.83 10.86
N ALA A 636 11.79 20.94 11.84
CA ALA A 636 10.43 20.50 12.18
C ALA A 636 10.23 20.12 13.67
N PHE A 637 9.02 20.42 14.17
CA PHE A 637 8.59 20.20 15.54
C PHE A 637 7.19 19.59 15.58
N GLY A 638 7.04 18.41 16.18
CA GLY A 638 5.76 17.76 16.42
C GLY A 638 5.34 17.92 17.88
N ILE A 639 4.14 18.47 18.12
CA ILE A 639 3.58 18.70 19.46
C ILE A 639 2.29 17.90 19.61
N ARG A 640 2.20 17.07 20.65
CA ARG A 640 0.95 16.41 21.06
C ARG A 640 0.34 17.15 22.24
N THR A 641 -0.87 17.68 22.04
CA THR A 641 -1.64 18.34 23.11
C THR A 641 -2.14 17.32 24.16
N PRO A 642 -2.45 17.74 25.40
CA PRO A 642 -3.07 16.86 26.41
C PRO A 642 -4.42 16.26 25.99
N HIS A 643 -5.06 16.83 24.96
CA HIS A 643 -6.34 16.40 24.42
C HIS A 643 -6.22 15.52 23.17
N GLY A 644 -5.01 15.18 22.73
CA GLY A 644 -4.74 14.25 21.64
C GLY A 644 -4.70 14.85 20.23
N VAL A 645 -4.79 16.17 20.07
CA VAL A 645 -4.49 16.85 18.80
C VAL A 645 -2.97 16.84 18.59
N GLU A 646 -2.54 16.42 17.40
CA GLU A 646 -1.13 16.37 16.99
C GLU A 646 -0.84 17.48 15.98
N VAL A 647 0.05 18.40 16.33
CA VAL A 647 0.40 19.57 15.52
C VAL A 647 1.83 19.45 15.03
N LEU A 648 2.03 19.53 13.72
CA LEU A 648 3.35 19.61 13.09
C LEU A 648 3.63 21.06 12.67
N ILE A 649 4.78 21.58 13.09
CA ILE A 649 5.40 22.80 12.57
C ILE A 649 6.56 22.36 11.66
N HIS A 650 6.61 22.85 10.43
CA HIS A 650 7.72 22.61 9.50
C HIS A 650 8.18 23.96 8.93
N ILE A 651 9.47 24.28 9.05
CA ILE A 651 10.01 25.62 8.81
C ILE A 651 10.76 25.63 7.49
N GLY A 652 10.19 26.33 6.50
CA GLY A 652 10.64 26.29 5.12
C GLY A 652 10.36 24.95 4.42
N ILE A 653 10.54 24.91 3.11
CA ILE A 653 10.38 23.71 2.28
C ILE A 653 11.78 23.18 1.91
N ASP A 654 11.96 21.86 1.97
CA ASP A 654 13.24 21.17 1.71
C ASP A 654 14.43 21.57 2.61
N THR A 655 14.23 22.40 3.63
CA THR A 655 15.26 22.89 4.57
C THR A 655 15.98 21.79 5.37
N VAL A 656 15.46 20.57 5.42
CA VAL A 656 16.20 19.38 5.88
C VAL A 656 17.53 19.17 5.14
N GLN A 657 17.61 19.62 3.88
CA GLN A 657 18.81 19.54 3.04
C GLN A 657 19.93 20.48 3.52
N MET A 658 19.62 21.51 4.34
CA MET A 658 20.59 22.41 4.97
C MET A 658 21.32 21.77 6.17
N GLN A 659 20.96 20.55 6.57
CA GLN A 659 21.65 19.77 7.62
C GLN A 659 21.79 20.48 8.99
N GLY A 660 20.92 21.45 9.28
CA GLY A 660 20.94 22.26 10.50
C GLY A 660 21.64 23.62 10.38
N GLU A 661 22.28 23.92 9.24
CA GLU A 661 22.81 25.26 8.99
C GLU A 661 21.66 26.29 8.97
N GLY A 662 21.80 27.37 9.74
CA GLY A 662 20.79 28.43 9.86
C GLY A 662 19.67 28.17 10.88
N PHE A 663 19.72 27.09 11.67
CA PHE A 663 18.73 26.77 12.70
C PHE A 663 19.37 26.68 14.10
N ASP A 664 19.01 27.58 15.03
CA ASP A 664 19.34 27.46 16.46
C ASP A 664 18.11 26.91 17.21
N VAL A 665 18.25 25.74 17.84
CA VAL A 665 17.14 24.98 18.43
C VAL A 665 17.23 24.98 19.96
N HIS A 666 16.20 25.46 20.63
CA HIS A 666 16.19 25.68 22.08
C HIS A 666 15.40 24.63 22.88
N VAL A 667 14.96 23.55 22.22
CA VAL A 667 14.13 22.48 22.79
C VAL A 667 14.61 21.08 22.38
N ALA A 668 14.16 20.06 23.10
CA ALA A 668 14.46 18.66 22.84
C ALA A 668 13.18 17.81 22.92
N PRO A 669 13.15 16.61 22.28
CA PRO A 669 12.00 15.69 22.38
C PRO A 669 11.65 15.33 23.83
N GLY A 670 10.37 15.08 24.09
CA GLY A 670 9.82 14.79 25.43
C GLY A 670 9.66 16.01 26.34
N ARG A 671 10.17 17.20 25.95
CA ARG A 671 9.93 18.43 26.70
C ARG A 671 8.46 18.88 26.57
N ARG A 672 7.85 19.26 27.70
CA ARG A 672 6.59 19.99 27.71
C ARG A 672 6.82 21.46 27.42
N VAL A 673 5.99 22.03 26.56
CA VAL A 673 6.00 23.43 26.15
C VAL A 673 4.61 24.05 26.37
N SER A 674 4.62 25.32 26.74
CA SER A 674 3.44 26.18 26.79
C SER A 674 3.35 27.00 25.51
N SER A 675 2.17 27.41 25.10
CA SER A 675 2.01 28.25 23.92
C SER A 675 2.76 29.58 24.07
N GLY A 676 3.57 29.92 23.06
CA GLY A 676 4.49 31.06 23.07
C GLY A 676 5.91 30.75 23.55
N ASP A 677 6.19 29.54 24.07
CA ASP A 677 7.56 29.10 24.35
C ASP A 677 8.40 29.07 23.06
N LEU A 678 9.63 29.57 23.13
CA LEU A 678 10.56 29.58 22.01
C LEU A 678 11.02 28.15 21.67
N LEU A 679 10.89 27.76 20.39
CA LEU A 679 11.32 26.48 19.86
C LEU A 679 12.67 26.61 19.15
N ALA A 680 12.79 27.58 18.23
CA ALA A 680 13.99 27.84 17.45
C ALA A 680 14.07 29.29 16.97
N GLU A 681 15.29 29.75 16.68
CA GLU A 681 15.57 30.95 15.89
C GLU A 681 16.21 30.54 14.56
N VAL A 682 15.72 31.10 13.45
CA VAL A 682 16.06 30.66 12.08
C VAL A 682 16.54 31.83 11.22
N ASP A 683 17.70 31.65 10.58
CA ASP A 683 18.24 32.60 9.61
C ASP A 683 17.52 32.46 8.26
N LEU A 684 16.44 33.24 8.09
CA LEU A 684 15.65 33.25 6.87
C LEU A 684 16.45 33.73 5.64
N ASP A 685 17.52 34.50 5.82
CA ASP A 685 18.36 34.95 4.71
C ASP A 685 19.33 33.84 4.27
N ALA A 686 19.81 33.01 5.21
CA ALA A 686 20.51 31.76 4.89
C ALA A 686 19.60 30.76 4.16
N VAL A 687 18.34 30.59 4.59
CA VAL A 687 17.35 29.74 3.91
C VAL A 687 17.11 30.20 2.47
N ARG A 688 16.94 31.51 2.25
CA ARG A 688 16.82 32.11 0.90
C ARG A 688 18.09 31.94 0.07
N ALA A 689 19.27 32.11 0.67
CA ALA A 689 20.56 31.95 -0.01
C ALA A 689 20.81 30.49 -0.43
N ALA A 690 20.29 29.52 0.34
CA ALA A 690 20.27 28.10 -0.02
C ALA A 690 19.19 27.73 -1.06
N ASN A 691 18.42 28.72 -1.56
CA ASN A 691 17.37 28.56 -2.56
C ASN A 691 16.20 27.66 -2.10
N HIS A 692 15.87 27.72 -0.81
CA HIS A 692 14.70 27.06 -0.21
C HIS A 692 13.59 28.07 0.11
N PRO A 693 12.30 27.74 -0.08
CA PRO A 693 11.19 28.59 0.35
C PRO A 693 11.17 28.78 1.87
N THR A 694 10.89 30.00 2.35
CA THR A 694 10.87 30.35 3.78
C THR A 694 9.56 30.04 4.50
N VAL A 695 8.49 29.69 3.77
CA VAL A 695 7.15 29.45 4.34
C VAL A 695 7.18 28.45 5.50
N THR A 696 6.66 28.87 6.66
CA THR A 696 6.48 28.01 7.83
C THR A 696 5.08 27.42 7.81
N LEU A 697 5.02 26.10 7.87
CA LEU A 697 3.83 25.29 7.78
C LEU A 697 3.38 24.85 9.17
N MET A 698 2.08 24.92 9.43
CA MET A 698 1.47 24.33 10.62
C MET A 698 0.28 23.45 10.23
N THR A 699 0.36 22.15 10.47
CA THR A 699 -0.67 21.15 10.12
C THR A 699 -1.12 20.33 11.32
N VAL A 700 -2.34 19.79 11.26
CA VAL A 700 -2.93 18.92 12.27
C VAL A 700 -2.90 17.48 11.76
N LEU A 701 -1.90 16.70 12.16
CA LEU A 701 -1.58 15.38 11.57
C LEU A 701 -2.77 14.41 11.65
N ASN A 702 -3.51 14.43 12.75
CA ASN A 702 -4.68 13.57 12.97
C ASN A 702 -6.02 14.23 12.62
N THR A 703 -6.04 15.09 11.58
CA THR A 703 -7.27 15.76 11.09
C THR A 703 -8.46 14.81 10.89
N ALA A 704 -8.22 13.58 10.40
CA ALA A 704 -9.27 12.61 10.13
C ALA A 704 -10.00 12.09 11.38
N ASP A 705 -9.39 12.23 12.57
CA ASP A 705 -9.93 11.77 13.85
C ASP A 705 -10.68 12.89 14.62
N LEU A 706 -10.86 14.06 14.00
CA LEU A 706 -11.37 15.29 14.62
C LEU A 706 -12.65 15.76 13.92
N ALA A 707 -13.62 16.28 14.67
CA ALA A 707 -14.90 16.71 14.12
C ALA A 707 -14.80 17.88 13.12
N ALA A 708 -13.84 18.79 13.29
CA ALA A 708 -13.48 19.80 12.29
C ALA A 708 -12.08 20.40 12.53
N VAL A 709 -11.40 20.81 11.47
CA VAL A 709 -10.23 21.68 11.51
C VAL A 709 -10.51 22.87 10.59
N GLU A 710 -10.50 24.09 11.13
CA GLU A 710 -10.91 25.33 10.45
C GLU A 710 -9.71 26.31 10.37
N PRO A 711 -9.00 26.38 9.23
CA PRO A 711 -7.93 27.35 8.98
C PRO A 711 -8.43 28.79 8.82
N HIS A 712 -7.65 29.77 9.32
CA HIS A 712 -7.94 31.20 9.25
C HIS A 712 -6.87 31.90 8.39
N THR A 713 -7.07 31.87 7.07
CA THR A 713 -6.12 32.33 6.05
C THR A 713 -6.38 33.78 5.60
N GLY A 714 -5.39 34.41 4.97
CA GLY A 714 -5.53 35.73 4.32
C GLY A 714 -5.35 36.93 5.24
N GLN A 715 -4.90 36.68 6.48
CA GLN A 715 -4.60 37.67 7.51
C GLN A 715 -3.08 37.76 7.76
N ASP A 716 -2.61 38.94 8.10
CA ASP A 716 -1.26 39.15 8.63
C ASP A 716 -1.33 38.99 10.17
N VAL A 717 -0.40 38.22 10.74
CA VAL A 717 -0.44 37.78 12.16
C VAL A 717 0.87 38.01 12.87
N THR A 718 0.80 38.17 14.20
CA THR A 718 1.94 38.04 15.10
C THR A 718 2.00 36.63 15.68
N ALA A 719 3.21 36.19 16.09
CA ALA A 719 3.37 34.91 16.78
C ALA A 719 2.48 34.88 18.04
N GLY A 720 1.58 33.89 18.13
CA GLY A 720 0.56 33.81 19.18
C GLY A 720 -0.88 34.17 18.77
N ASP A 721 -1.13 34.76 17.59
CA ASP A 721 -2.49 35.02 17.10
C ASP A 721 -3.21 33.74 16.62
N LEU A 722 -4.54 33.70 16.64
CA LEU A 722 -5.32 32.51 16.24
C LEU A 722 -5.24 32.27 14.71
N VAL A 723 -4.82 31.07 14.30
CA VAL A 723 -4.75 30.69 12.87
C VAL A 723 -5.46 29.39 12.51
N VAL A 724 -5.72 28.48 13.46
CA VAL A 724 -6.56 27.29 13.24
C VAL A 724 -7.45 27.03 14.45
N THR A 725 -8.75 26.80 14.21
CA THR A 725 -9.68 26.31 15.23
C THR A 725 -9.94 24.83 14.99
N VAL A 726 -9.68 24.00 16.00
CA VAL A 726 -9.96 22.56 15.97
C VAL A 726 -11.20 22.28 16.80
N ARG A 727 -12.17 21.52 16.28
CA ARG A 727 -13.26 20.92 17.07
C ARG A 727 -13.04 19.42 17.16
N ARG A 728 -13.14 18.89 18.37
CA ARG A 728 -13.02 17.46 18.66
C ARG A 728 -14.39 16.79 18.69
#